data_AF-A0A1L8N047-F1
#
_entry.id   AF-A0A1L8N047-F1
#
_cell.length_a   1.000
_cell.length_b   1.000
_cell.length_c   1.000
_cell.angle_alpha   90.00
_cell.angle_beta   90.00
_cell.angle_gamma   90.00
#
_symmetry.space_group_name_H-M   'P 1'
#
loop_
_entity.id
_entity.type
_entity.pdbx_description
1 polymer ?
#
loop_
_entity_poly.entity_id
_entity_poly.type
_entity_poly.pdbx_seq_one_letter_code
_entity_poly.pdbx_strand_id
1 'polypeptide(L)'
;MYQSNVYLETRILVLPHKKAFIETSTENGTQITIDSELMNILCMLSNAFNCKKLEELEIEHLTGSIDIPEGSDISGYSVKVATNGFLDIEFHRRKKTVHIEEIRIEEDTGRLTRSNNKAFMDYSNAGCPSIRIRTGADFELGEEAEFFLNELRRLVQYLGFITVAPIETMIRCNAYVALAKYPIPPDYYVKLRNLNSFNFVRKAINIELNRQEEILRTGKKVVSESRLWNERQNSTEQYKLRDPHLTRFEKVKAHVVFKYPETEMDFQKPFELPEARRRRLSKVYGLSRTRAEYICDDKDRADYFEATIAAGGDSMDAAHWISSEFSRITENNFTGFSQSPLTPAYFAQILQLLKNGRIHNGIARQLMQSVYKTGKDPLTIIKINNWTQIASEDELLPIVKKVIAENPKETEKLRDGEMSPIEFLTGQVMHLTGGMAVPQTVKRLLKRELNIKLVYVLSMGGAICGRLNQDGSAKTGEVEVLNKLLENNDSDVRTKVVQVNHLWSEEIEPGDWAALIKEITECIETGTASGIIVAYGLDTLPYTAALLFWLFADAKVPIILASAHDTPEASDMPKCSIDKAVTLAVKETNGVYVVFDGKVFSPLNLKFIKPREGGFCNWNMENLVFTGSDTLYSMFAGLESPDEFVMKQILREAANKMLVCRVYPGLKSSNYLPLIDNGLTHIIMELYETGTGSMRESDYSIKPLLQNGRKKGCHFYCTSQQESEIDFSGYSTSRRVWREGATPMGRLTTESAVGLYFAASLVADNQEELDKLLESYSAFF
;
A
#
# COMPACT_ATOMS: atom_id res chain seq x y z
N MET A 1 -26.78 9.58 22.95
CA MET A 1 -25.95 9.01 21.87
C MET A 1 -26.70 7.83 21.28
N TYR A 2 -26.84 7.75 19.96
CA TYR A 2 -27.36 6.55 19.30
C TYR A 2 -26.19 5.63 18.96
N GLN A 3 -26.39 4.32 19.09
CA GLN A 3 -25.44 3.27 18.71
C GLN A 3 -26.01 2.48 17.53
N SER A 4 -25.16 2.25 16.54
CA SER A 4 -25.46 1.35 15.41
C SER A 4 -25.39 -0.10 15.87
N ASN A 5 -26.39 -0.87 15.48
CA ASN A 5 -26.46 -2.31 15.72
C ASN A 5 -26.75 -2.97 14.37
N VAL A 6 -25.71 -3.47 13.72
CA VAL A 6 -25.84 -4.10 12.41
C VAL A 6 -25.33 -5.53 12.47
N TYR A 7 -26.14 -6.47 11.97
CA TYR A 7 -25.75 -7.86 11.78
C TYR A 7 -26.08 -8.35 10.37
N LEU A 8 -25.39 -9.39 9.93
CA LEU A 8 -25.56 -10.00 8.61
C LEU A 8 -26.16 -11.40 8.73
N GLU A 9 -27.02 -11.74 7.78
CA GLU A 9 -27.36 -13.13 7.46
C GLU A 9 -26.80 -13.44 6.07
N THR A 10 -25.69 -14.16 6.04
CA THR A 10 -25.05 -14.61 4.79
C THR A 10 -25.47 -16.05 4.47
N ARG A 11 -25.53 -16.38 3.19
CA ARG A 11 -25.80 -17.72 2.65
C ARG A 11 -24.75 -18.05 1.62
N ILE A 12 -24.08 -19.18 1.80
CA ILE A 12 -23.04 -19.69 0.91
C ILE A 12 -23.62 -20.91 0.21
N LEU A 13 -23.83 -20.81 -1.10
CA LEU A 13 -24.26 -21.94 -1.92
C LEU A 13 -23.08 -22.90 -2.13
N VAL A 14 -23.28 -24.19 -1.84
CA VAL A 14 -22.24 -25.21 -1.98
C VAL A 14 -22.55 -26.07 -3.21
N LEU A 15 -21.76 -25.89 -4.27
CA LEU A 15 -21.83 -26.68 -5.51
C LEU A 15 -20.58 -27.56 -5.64
N PRO A 16 -20.66 -28.77 -6.25
CA PRO A 16 -21.74 -29.28 -7.10
C PRO A 16 -22.76 -30.19 -6.40
N HIS A 17 -22.83 -30.20 -5.07
CA HIS A 17 -23.78 -31.07 -4.34
C HIS A 17 -25.23 -30.86 -4.80
N LYS A 18 -25.92 -31.95 -5.12
CA LYS A 18 -27.28 -31.92 -5.67
C LYS A 18 -28.38 -31.74 -4.62
N LYS A 19 -28.15 -32.17 -3.38
CA LYS A 19 -29.12 -32.04 -2.27
C LYS A 19 -28.43 -31.78 -0.94
N ALA A 20 -29.05 -30.93 -0.11
CA ALA A 20 -28.60 -30.68 1.27
C ALA A 20 -28.95 -31.84 2.21
N PHE A 21 -30.16 -32.38 2.06
CA PHE A 21 -30.70 -33.44 2.90
C PHE A 21 -31.10 -34.64 2.06
N ILE A 22 -30.79 -35.83 2.56
CA ILE A 22 -31.15 -37.12 1.95
C ILE A 22 -32.16 -37.79 2.87
N GLU A 23 -33.38 -37.93 2.38
CA GLU A 23 -34.46 -38.65 3.06
C GLU A 23 -34.44 -40.13 2.68
N THR A 24 -34.52 -40.99 3.69
CA THR A 24 -34.60 -42.45 3.53
C THR A 24 -35.74 -43.01 4.37
N SER A 25 -36.62 -43.79 3.74
CA SER A 25 -37.72 -44.47 4.45
C SER A 25 -37.17 -45.69 5.19
N THR A 26 -37.38 -45.75 6.50
CA THR A 26 -36.97 -46.88 7.35
C THR A 26 -38.19 -47.48 8.08
N GLU A 27 -38.02 -48.67 8.68
CA GLU A 27 -39.07 -49.32 9.47
C GLU A 27 -39.53 -48.47 10.69
N ASN A 28 -38.69 -47.54 11.15
CA ASN A 28 -38.96 -46.64 12.28
C ASN A 28 -39.38 -45.21 11.86
N GLY A 29 -39.72 -45.00 10.58
CA GLY A 29 -40.11 -43.71 10.00
C GLY A 29 -39.08 -43.14 9.03
N THR A 30 -39.20 -41.85 8.70
CA THR A 30 -38.25 -41.15 7.81
C THR A 30 -36.97 -40.82 8.56
N GLN A 31 -35.83 -41.29 8.03
CA GLN A 31 -34.50 -40.93 8.47
C GLN A 31 -33.91 -39.88 7.53
N ILE A 32 -33.43 -38.78 8.10
CA ILE A 32 -32.82 -37.69 7.33
C ILE A 32 -31.32 -37.64 7.63
N THR A 33 -30.51 -37.54 6.58
CA THR A 33 -29.04 -37.51 6.65
C THR A 33 -28.47 -36.35 5.83
N ILE A 34 -27.27 -35.90 6.19
CA ILE A 34 -26.45 -34.95 5.41
C ILE A 34 -25.26 -35.74 4.87
N ASP A 35 -24.89 -35.48 3.63
CA ASP A 35 -23.74 -36.09 2.99
C ASP A 35 -22.43 -35.86 3.79
N SER A 36 -21.56 -36.88 3.83
CA SER A 36 -20.33 -36.83 4.63
C SER A 36 -19.35 -35.72 4.21
N GLU A 37 -19.27 -35.38 2.92
CA GLU A 37 -18.43 -34.30 2.42
C GLU A 37 -18.99 -32.94 2.85
N LEU A 38 -20.32 -32.78 2.80
CA LEU A 38 -20.97 -31.57 3.30
C LEU A 38 -20.82 -31.40 4.82
N MET A 39 -20.89 -32.48 5.58
CA MET A 39 -20.57 -32.45 7.02
C MET A 39 -19.11 -32.05 7.28
N ASN A 40 -18.17 -32.49 6.44
CA ASN A 40 -16.77 -32.07 6.53
C ASN A 40 -16.63 -30.55 6.31
N ILE A 41 -17.28 -30.01 5.28
CA ILE A 41 -17.29 -28.57 4.99
C ILE A 41 -17.84 -27.78 6.19
N LEU A 42 -18.96 -28.23 6.77
CA LEU A 42 -19.56 -27.60 7.94
C LEU A 42 -18.64 -27.62 9.15
N CYS A 43 -17.91 -28.73 9.37
CA CYS A 43 -16.92 -28.84 10.44
C CYS A 43 -15.73 -27.91 10.23
N MET A 44 -15.18 -27.85 9.01
CA MET A 44 -14.07 -26.96 8.66
C MET A 44 -14.44 -25.50 8.89
N LEU A 45 -15.62 -25.09 8.41
CA LEU A 45 -16.11 -23.74 8.58
C LEU A 45 -16.36 -23.40 10.06
N SER A 46 -16.96 -24.33 10.81
CA SER A 46 -17.18 -24.17 12.25
C SER A 46 -15.88 -23.99 13.01
N ASN A 47 -14.86 -24.79 12.70
CA ASN A 47 -13.53 -24.66 13.32
C ASN A 47 -12.84 -23.33 12.92
N ALA A 48 -12.96 -22.90 11.65
CA ALA A 48 -12.39 -21.64 11.18
C ALA A 48 -12.96 -20.42 11.91
N PHE A 49 -14.24 -20.46 12.27
CA PHE A 49 -14.90 -19.44 13.09
C PHE A 49 -14.75 -19.67 14.60
N ASN A 50 -14.00 -20.68 15.04
CA ASN A 50 -13.93 -21.06 16.46
C ASN A 50 -15.32 -21.30 17.10
N CYS A 51 -16.30 -21.75 16.33
CA CYS A 51 -17.64 -22.05 16.81
C CYS A 51 -17.66 -23.32 17.66
N LYS A 52 -18.53 -23.36 18.67
CA LYS A 52 -18.91 -24.58 19.36
C LYS A 52 -19.89 -25.39 18.50
N LYS A 53 -19.46 -26.55 18.03
CA LYS A 53 -20.30 -27.54 17.33
C LYS A 53 -21.31 -28.15 18.30
N LEU A 54 -22.52 -28.42 17.81
CA LEU A 54 -23.57 -29.05 18.59
C LEU A 54 -23.41 -30.57 18.57
N GLU A 55 -23.55 -31.22 19.74
CA GLU A 55 -23.48 -32.69 19.87
C GLU A 55 -24.73 -33.36 19.31
N GLU A 56 -25.89 -32.77 19.57
CA GLU A 56 -27.19 -33.19 19.04
C GLU A 56 -27.71 -32.12 18.08
N LEU A 57 -28.11 -32.56 16.89
CA LEU A 57 -28.57 -31.70 15.81
C LEU A 57 -30.06 -31.96 15.57
N GLU A 58 -30.85 -30.90 15.56
CA GLU A 58 -32.30 -30.96 15.36
C GLU A 58 -32.67 -30.42 13.96
N ILE A 59 -33.66 -31.05 13.32
CA ILE A 59 -34.25 -30.55 12.08
C ILE A 59 -35.44 -29.64 12.39
N GLU A 60 -35.43 -28.48 11.74
CA GLU A 60 -36.47 -27.46 11.84
C GLU A 60 -37.00 -27.10 10.43
N HIS A 61 -38.27 -26.72 10.32
CA HIS A 61 -38.79 -26.04 9.14
C HIS A 61 -38.68 -24.53 9.30
N LEU A 62 -38.30 -23.84 8.22
CA LEU A 62 -38.32 -22.38 8.15
C LEU A 62 -39.77 -21.89 7.99
N THR A 63 -40.26 -21.08 8.92
CA THR A 63 -41.61 -20.51 8.85
C THR A 63 -41.65 -19.27 7.94
N GLY A 64 -42.72 -19.12 7.16
CA GLY A 64 -42.95 -17.93 6.32
C GLY A 64 -42.03 -17.80 5.08
N SER A 65 -41.50 -18.91 4.58
CA SER A 65 -40.79 -18.98 3.30
C SER A 65 -41.72 -18.89 2.09
N ILE A 66 -41.13 -18.72 0.90
CA ILE A 66 -41.83 -18.72 -0.40
C ILE A 66 -42.58 -20.05 -0.57
N ASP A 67 -43.78 -20.00 -1.15
CA ASP A 67 -44.53 -21.20 -1.55
C ASP A 67 -43.64 -22.05 -2.48
N ILE A 68 -43.14 -23.16 -1.92
CA ILE A 68 -42.39 -24.18 -2.65
C ILE A 68 -43.37 -24.77 -3.68
N PRO A 69 -43.10 -24.72 -5.00
CA PRO A 69 -44.04 -25.20 -6.00
C PRO A 69 -44.45 -26.65 -5.75
N GLU A 70 -45.73 -26.97 -5.92
CA GLU A 70 -46.23 -28.35 -5.84
C GLU A 70 -45.43 -29.25 -6.79
N GLY A 71 -44.87 -30.34 -6.24
CA GLY A 71 -44.02 -31.28 -6.98
C GLY A 71 -42.52 -30.95 -7.04
N SER A 72 -42.07 -29.89 -6.36
CA SER A 72 -40.62 -29.65 -6.18
C SER A 72 -40.05 -30.50 -5.04
N ASP A 73 -38.85 -31.02 -5.26
CA ASP A 73 -38.15 -31.98 -4.38
C ASP A 73 -37.37 -31.27 -3.24
N ILE A 74 -37.93 -30.15 -2.74
CA ILE A 74 -37.34 -29.29 -1.71
C ILE A 74 -38.06 -29.59 -0.40
N SER A 75 -37.30 -30.02 0.61
CA SER A 75 -37.80 -30.36 1.94
C SER A 75 -38.07 -29.13 2.82
N GLY A 76 -37.33 -28.03 2.60
CA GLY A 76 -37.44 -26.82 3.41
C GLY A 76 -36.90 -27.00 4.83
N TYR A 77 -36.05 -28.01 5.04
CA TYR A 77 -35.38 -28.24 6.32
C TYR A 77 -34.26 -27.22 6.58
N SER A 78 -33.99 -26.99 7.85
CA SER A 78 -32.85 -26.26 8.38
C SER A 78 -32.30 -27.02 9.58
N VAL A 79 -30.97 -27.18 9.62
CA VAL A 79 -30.27 -27.77 10.76
C VAL A 79 -29.24 -26.78 11.26
N LYS A 80 -29.30 -26.47 12.57
CA LYS A 80 -28.25 -25.69 13.24
C LYS A 80 -27.09 -26.60 13.58
N VAL A 81 -25.88 -26.22 13.18
CA VAL A 81 -24.68 -27.07 13.28
C VAL A 81 -23.70 -26.55 14.33
N ALA A 82 -23.54 -25.25 14.43
CA ALA A 82 -22.60 -24.64 15.35
C ALA A 82 -23.07 -23.25 15.83
N THR A 83 -22.53 -22.82 16.98
CA THR A 83 -22.88 -21.55 17.65
C THR A 83 -21.67 -20.92 18.32
N ASN A 84 -21.78 -19.64 18.72
CA ASN A 84 -20.81 -18.95 19.57
C ASN A 84 -19.37 -18.97 19.03
N GLY A 85 -19.19 -18.55 17.77
CA GLY A 85 -17.86 -18.32 17.19
C GLY A 85 -17.56 -16.85 17.02
N PHE A 86 -16.48 -16.57 16.28
CA PHE A 86 -16.07 -15.23 15.90
C PHE A 86 -15.18 -15.25 14.66
N LEU A 87 -15.13 -14.10 13.97
CA LEU A 87 -14.14 -13.79 12.95
C LEU A 87 -13.51 -12.44 13.29
N ASP A 88 -12.19 -12.40 13.31
CA ASP A 88 -11.48 -11.15 13.45
C ASP A 88 -11.33 -10.47 12.09
N ILE A 89 -11.75 -9.21 12.01
CA ILE A 89 -11.51 -8.33 10.87
C ILE A 89 -10.55 -7.22 11.29
N GLU A 90 -9.82 -6.68 10.34
CA GLU A 90 -9.00 -5.49 10.56
C GLU A 90 -9.65 -4.29 9.89
N PHE A 91 -9.92 -3.24 10.67
CA PHE A 91 -10.55 -2.02 10.20
C PHE A 91 -9.76 -0.83 10.74
N HIS A 92 -9.29 0.06 9.85
CA HIS A 92 -8.44 1.20 10.22
C HIS A 92 -7.22 0.82 11.10
N ARG A 93 -6.56 -0.29 10.76
CA ARG A 93 -5.42 -0.84 11.51
C ARG A 93 -5.75 -1.28 12.95
N ARG A 94 -7.02 -1.43 13.28
CA ARG A 94 -7.50 -1.98 14.56
C ARG A 94 -8.16 -3.33 14.31
N LYS A 95 -7.85 -4.29 15.17
CA LYS A 95 -8.50 -5.59 15.19
C LYS A 95 -9.89 -5.45 15.80
N LYS A 96 -10.94 -5.82 15.05
CA LYS A 96 -12.32 -5.89 15.52
C LYS A 96 -12.81 -7.33 15.43
N THR A 97 -13.39 -7.83 16.52
CA THR A 97 -13.95 -9.19 16.57
C THR A 97 -15.43 -9.13 16.24
N VAL A 98 -15.84 -9.84 15.20
CA VAL A 98 -17.25 -10.01 14.82
C VAL A 98 -17.70 -11.38 15.31
N HIS A 99 -18.74 -11.43 16.14
CA HIS A 99 -19.26 -12.68 16.67
C HIS A 99 -20.06 -13.43 15.61
N ILE A 100 -20.01 -14.75 15.66
CA ILE A 100 -20.83 -15.66 14.86
C ILE A 100 -21.81 -16.35 15.79
N GLU A 101 -23.09 -15.97 15.69
CA GLU A 101 -24.17 -16.47 16.53
C GLU A 101 -24.51 -17.93 16.20
N GLU A 102 -24.68 -18.22 14.91
CA GLU A 102 -25.04 -19.55 14.43
C GLU A 102 -24.56 -19.82 13.00
N ILE A 103 -24.26 -21.09 12.76
CA ILE A 103 -24.08 -21.68 11.43
C ILE A 103 -25.17 -22.74 11.24
N ARG A 104 -25.89 -22.64 10.13
CA ARG A 104 -26.96 -23.55 9.75
C ARG A 104 -26.73 -24.09 8.34
N ILE A 105 -27.19 -25.30 8.09
CA ILE A 105 -27.36 -25.83 6.73
C ILE A 105 -28.85 -25.77 6.37
N GLU A 106 -29.14 -25.20 5.20
CA GLU A 106 -30.47 -25.03 4.61
C GLU A 106 -30.44 -25.54 3.16
N GLU A 107 -31.61 -25.72 2.54
CA GLU A 107 -31.73 -25.89 1.09
C GLU A 107 -31.91 -24.53 0.41
N ASP A 108 -31.30 -24.35 -0.77
CA ASP A 108 -31.60 -23.19 -1.59
C ASP A 108 -33.02 -23.28 -2.15
N THR A 109 -33.77 -22.18 -2.09
CA THR A 109 -35.14 -22.10 -2.58
C THR A 109 -35.24 -21.59 -4.01
N GLY A 110 -34.10 -21.40 -4.70
CA GLY A 110 -34.03 -20.74 -5.99
C GLY A 110 -33.95 -19.21 -5.90
N ARG A 111 -33.79 -18.56 -7.05
CA ARG A 111 -33.56 -17.12 -7.20
C ARG A 111 -34.74 -16.42 -7.88
N LEU A 112 -35.34 -15.48 -7.17
CA LEU A 112 -36.37 -14.59 -7.73
C LEU A 112 -35.70 -13.36 -8.36
N THR A 113 -35.93 -13.13 -9.65
CA THR A 113 -35.48 -11.94 -10.39
C THR A 113 -36.69 -11.18 -10.94
N ARG A 114 -36.62 -9.84 -10.99
CA ARG A 114 -37.67 -9.00 -11.59
C ARG A 114 -37.13 -8.29 -12.82
N SER A 115 -37.85 -8.35 -13.93
CA SER A 115 -37.55 -7.63 -15.16
C SER A 115 -38.84 -7.27 -15.89
N ASN A 116 -38.95 -6.04 -16.40
CA ASN A 116 -40.11 -5.54 -17.17
C ASN A 116 -41.47 -5.81 -16.49
N ASN A 117 -41.60 -5.50 -15.20
CA ASN A 117 -42.80 -5.78 -14.37
C ASN A 117 -43.23 -7.26 -14.28
N LYS A 118 -42.37 -8.20 -14.69
CA LYS A 118 -42.56 -9.64 -14.50
C LYS A 118 -41.56 -10.19 -13.46
N ALA A 119 -41.99 -11.20 -12.72
CA ALA A 119 -41.13 -11.95 -11.81
C ALA A 119 -40.76 -13.28 -12.48
N PHE A 120 -39.46 -13.60 -12.47
CA PHE A 120 -38.90 -14.85 -12.97
C PHE A 120 -38.27 -15.57 -11.79
N MET A 121 -38.68 -16.82 -11.57
CA MET A 121 -38.11 -17.67 -10.53
C MET A 121 -37.20 -18.70 -11.18
N ASP A 122 -35.93 -18.70 -10.80
CA ASP A 122 -34.91 -19.63 -11.26
C ASP A 122 -34.70 -20.71 -10.21
N TYR A 123 -35.07 -21.95 -10.54
CA TYR A 123 -34.95 -23.11 -9.67
C TYR A 123 -33.71 -23.96 -9.98
N SER A 124 -32.75 -23.48 -10.78
CA SER A 124 -31.58 -24.27 -11.21
C SER A 124 -30.76 -24.83 -10.06
N ASN A 125 -30.73 -24.11 -8.93
CA ASN A 125 -30.00 -24.52 -7.71
C ASN A 125 -30.95 -24.93 -6.57
N ALA A 126 -32.25 -25.05 -6.82
CA ALA A 126 -33.22 -25.37 -5.79
C ALA A 126 -32.93 -26.76 -5.18
N GLY A 127 -32.93 -26.85 -3.84
CA GLY A 127 -32.55 -28.07 -3.11
C GLY A 127 -31.04 -28.24 -2.88
N CYS A 128 -30.18 -27.47 -3.56
CA CYS A 128 -28.74 -27.49 -3.30
C CYS A 128 -28.41 -27.02 -1.87
N PRO A 129 -27.32 -27.51 -1.26
CA PRO A 129 -26.94 -27.09 0.08
C PRO A 129 -26.54 -25.61 0.16
N SER A 130 -27.10 -24.92 1.15
CA SER A 130 -26.88 -23.50 1.43
C SER A 130 -26.50 -23.31 2.89
N ILE A 131 -25.22 -22.99 3.14
CA ILE A 131 -24.73 -22.73 4.49
C ILE A 131 -25.10 -21.31 4.88
N ARG A 132 -25.96 -21.15 5.89
CA ARG A 132 -26.33 -19.85 6.45
C ARG A 132 -25.47 -19.52 7.66
N ILE A 133 -24.86 -18.35 7.64
CA ILE A 133 -24.10 -17.79 8.77
C ILE A 133 -24.84 -16.55 9.26
N ARG A 134 -25.05 -16.46 10.57
CA ARG A 134 -25.58 -15.27 11.22
C ARG A 134 -24.51 -14.67 12.12
N THR A 135 -24.19 -13.40 11.90
CA THR A 135 -23.27 -12.66 12.78
C THR A 135 -24.01 -12.09 14.00
N GLY A 136 -23.24 -11.70 15.01
CA GLY A 136 -23.67 -10.77 16.05
C GLY A 136 -23.92 -9.38 15.48
N ALA A 137 -24.56 -8.52 16.28
CA ALA A 137 -24.84 -7.12 15.93
C ALA A 137 -23.63 -6.19 16.18
N ASP A 138 -22.44 -6.63 15.75
CA ASP A 138 -21.16 -6.00 16.07
C ASP A 138 -20.77 -4.91 15.06
N PHE A 139 -21.45 -4.80 13.92
CA PHE A 139 -21.11 -3.81 12.89
C PHE A 139 -21.72 -2.45 13.22
N GLU A 140 -20.90 -1.41 13.12
CA GLU A 140 -21.28 -0.02 13.35
C GLU A 140 -21.47 0.75 12.03
N LEU A 141 -20.73 0.34 10.99
CA LEU A 141 -20.68 0.96 9.68
C LEU A 141 -20.78 -0.10 8.57
N GLY A 142 -21.26 0.31 7.40
CA GLY A 142 -21.33 -0.55 6.22
C GLY A 142 -19.96 -1.02 5.73
N GLU A 143 -18.91 -0.23 5.93
CA GLU A 143 -17.53 -0.57 5.58
C GLU A 143 -17.07 -1.82 6.33
N GLU A 144 -17.34 -1.92 7.64
CA GLU A 144 -16.97 -3.08 8.45
C GLU A 144 -17.66 -4.36 7.95
N ALA A 145 -18.93 -4.25 7.54
CA ALA A 145 -19.68 -5.35 6.96
C ALA A 145 -19.09 -5.80 5.60
N GLU A 146 -18.67 -4.87 4.74
CA GLU A 146 -17.96 -5.18 3.49
C GLU A 146 -16.62 -5.86 3.74
N PHE A 147 -15.83 -5.39 4.72
CA PHE A 147 -14.58 -6.05 5.12
C PHE A 147 -14.82 -7.48 5.60
N PHE A 148 -15.82 -7.69 6.46
CA PHE A 148 -16.19 -9.04 6.90
C PHE A 148 -16.58 -9.96 5.74
N LEU A 149 -17.37 -9.46 4.77
CA LEU A 149 -17.76 -10.26 3.61
C LEU A 149 -16.57 -10.62 2.72
N ASN A 150 -15.60 -9.71 2.57
CA ASN A 150 -14.35 -10.00 1.85
C ASN A 150 -13.48 -11.02 2.59
N GLU A 151 -13.37 -10.93 3.93
CA GLU A 151 -12.70 -11.96 4.73
C GLU A 151 -13.42 -13.31 4.67
N LEU A 152 -14.76 -13.32 4.71
CA LEU A 152 -15.56 -14.52 4.52
C LEU A 152 -15.28 -15.16 3.15
N ARG A 153 -15.24 -14.36 2.08
CA ARG A 153 -14.89 -14.82 0.74
C ARG A 153 -13.52 -15.48 0.73
N ARG A 154 -12.49 -14.78 1.24
CA ARG A 154 -11.12 -15.31 1.32
C ARG A 154 -11.06 -16.61 2.10
N LEU A 155 -11.76 -16.67 3.23
CA LEU A 155 -11.82 -17.88 4.06
C LEU A 155 -12.39 -19.06 3.28
N VAL A 156 -13.53 -18.86 2.61
CA VAL A 156 -14.17 -19.91 1.78
C VAL A 156 -13.25 -20.37 0.66
N GLN A 157 -12.55 -19.43 -0.01
CA GLN A 157 -11.57 -19.75 -1.04
C GLN A 157 -10.41 -20.59 -0.47
N TYR A 158 -9.90 -20.24 0.70
CA TYR A 158 -8.80 -20.97 1.36
C TYR A 158 -9.21 -22.37 1.81
N LEU A 159 -10.45 -22.55 2.25
CA LEU A 159 -10.98 -23.86 2.62
C LEU A 159 -11.20 -24.75 1.39
N GLY A 160 -11.28 -24.17 0.18
CA GLY A 160 -11.22 -24.90 -1.09
C GLY A 160 -12.45 -25.74 -1.44
N PHE A 161 -13.55 -25.61 -0.71
CA PHE A 161 -14.77 -26.40 -0.95
C PHE A 161 -15.71 -25.81 -2.00
N ILE A 162 -15.44 -24.61 -2.50
CA ILE A 162 -16.15 -24.02 -3.65
C ILE A 162 -15.19 -23.99 -4.83
N THR A 163 -15.54 -24.72 -5.88
CA THR A 163 -14.73 -24.85 -7.10
C THR A 163 -15.23 -23.97 -8.26
N VAL A 164 -16.38 -23.31 -8.10
CA VAL A 164 -17.01 -22.47 -9.12
C VAL A 164 -16.63 -21.00 -8.88
N ALA A 165 -15.98 -20.39 -9.87
CA ALA A 165 -15.61 -18.97 -9.85
C ALA A 165 -16.61 -18.11 -10.65
N PRO A 166 -16.85 -16.84 -10.27
CA PRO A 166 -16.30 -16.15 -9.10
C PRO A 166 -17.07 -16.48 -7.80
N ILE A 167 -16.33 -16.74 -6.70
CA ILE A 167 -16.86 -17.23 -5.41
C ILE A 167 -17.89 -16.25 -4.81
N GLU A 168 -17.73 -14.96 -5.04
CA GLU A 168 -18.64 -13.91 -4.55
C GLU A 168 -20.09 -14.15 -5.00
N THR A 169 -20.29 -14.76 -6.17
CA THR A 169 -21.62 -15.06 -6.69
C THR A 169 -22.34 -16.17 -5.91
N MET A 170 -21.58 -16.98 -5.17
CA MET A 170 -22.11 -18.02 -4.29
C MET A 170 -22.48 -17.48 -2.90
N ILE A 171 -22.05 -16.27 -2.56
CA ILE A 171 -22.31 -15.62 -1.27
C ILE A 171 -23.43 -14.60 -1.42
N ARG A 172 -24.59 -14.91 -0.84
CA ARG A 172 -25.73 -13.98 -0.73
C ARG A 172 -25.79 -13.39 0.65
N CYS A 173 -26.16 -12.11 0.77
CA CYS A 173 -26.21 -11.42 2.06
C CYS A 173 -27.53 -10.64 2.21
N ASN A 174 -28.10 -10.69 3.42
CA ASN A 174 -29.03 -9.67 3.89
C ASN A 174 -28.42 -8.97 5.10
N ALA A 175 -28.58 -7.66 5.17
CA ALA A 175 -28.17 -6.87 6.34
C ALA A 175 -29.39 -6.50 7.19
N TYR A 176 -29.20 -6.47 8.51
CA TYR A 176 -30.20 -6.07 9.48
C TYR A 176 -29.67 -4.87 10.24
N VAL A 177 -30.35 -3.73 10.12
CA VAL A 177 -29.85 -2.43 10.58
C VAL A 177 -30.80 -1.84 11.63
N ALA A 178 -30.25 -1.43 12.76
CA ALA A 178 -30.98 -0.71 13.80
C ALA A 178 -30.11 0.35 14.49
N LEU A 179 -30.68 1.53 14.74
CA LEU A 179 -30.13 2.54 15.64
C LEU A 179 -30.91 2.57 16.95
N ALA A 180 -30.20 2.39 18.07
CA ALA A 180 -30.79 2.43 19.41
C ALA A 180 -30.08 3.45 20.30
N LYS A 181 -30.75 3.98 21.33
CA LYS A 181 -30.09 4.88 22.30
C LYS A 181 -29.15 4.06 23.17
N TYR A 182 -27.87 4.39 23.20
CA TYR A 182 -26.91 3.72 24.08
C TYR A 182 -27.32 3.89 25.57
N PRO A 183 -27.24 2.83 26.41
CA PRO A 183 -26.81 1.45 26.13
C PRO A 183 -27.96 0.47 25.82
N ILE A 184 -29.15 0.97 25.50
CA ILE A 184 -30.36 0.15 25.33
C ILE A 184 -30.26 -0.64 24.00
N PRO A 185 -30.50 -1.96 24.02
CA PRO A 185 -30.58 -2.78 22.81
C PRO A 185 -31.76 -2.36 21.90
N PRO A 186 -31.66 -2.54 20.57
CA PRO A 186 -32.76 -2.27 19.66
C PRO A 186 -33.91 -3.28 19.83
N ASP A 187 -35.15 -2.77 19.78
CA ASP A 187 -36.39 -3.56 19.72
C ASP A 187 -36.92 -3.74 18.28
N TYR A 188 -36.25 -3.16 17.30
CA TYR A 188 -36.59 -3.25 15.88
C TYR A 188 -35.35 -3.54 15.03
N TYR A 189 -35.56 -4.10 13.84
CA TYR A 189 -34.53 -4.19 12.80
C TYR A 189 -35.14 -4.00 11.42
N VAL A 190 -34.51 -3.13 10.62
CA VAL A 190 -34.81 -3.01 9.20
C VAL A 190 -33.97 -4.02 8.43
N LYS A 191 -34.63 -4.94 7.72
CA LYS A 191 -33.96 -5.94 6.88
C LYS A 191 -33.75 -5.39 5.47
N LEU A 192 -32.50 -5.18 5.10
CA LEU A 192 -32.08 -4.83 3.75
C LEU A 192 -31.94 -6.08 2.89
N ARG A 193 -32.54 -6.05 1.70
CA ARG A 193 -32.58 -7.13 0.71
C ARG A 193 -32.07 -6.63 -0.64
N ASN A 194 -31.83 -7.57 -1.57
CA ASN A 194 -31.32 -7.30 -2.93
C ASN A 194 -29.91 -6.70 -2.94
N LEU A 195 -29.04 -7.20 -2.04
CA LEU A 195 -27.65 -6.77 -1.92
C LEU A 195 -26.76 -7.69 -2.77
N ASN A 196 -26.72 -7.41 -4.08
CA ASN A 196 -26.04 -8.27 -5.06
C ASN A 196 -24.51 -8.11 -5.12
N SER A 197 -23.93 -7.18 -4.36
CA SER A 197 -22.48 -7.01 -4.23
C SER A 197 -22.14 -6.54 -2.81
N PHE A 198 -20.90 -6.77 -2.36
CA PHE A 198 -20.44 -6.32 -1.04
C PHE A 198 -20.45 -4.79 -0.92
N ASN A 199 -20.13 -4.08 -2.01
CA ASN A 199 -20.26 -2.63 -2.08
C ASN A 199 -21.71 -2.15 -1.91
N PHE A 200 -22.70 -2.91 -2.41
CA PHE A 200 -24.11 -2.62 -2.16
C PHE A 200 -24.50 -2.85 -0.71
N VAL A 201 -23.93 -3.87 -0.05
CA VAL A 201 -24.12 -4.07 1.39
C VAL A 201 -23.63 -2.84 2.16
N ARG A 202 -22.41 -2.37 1.89
CA ARG A 202 -21.86 -1.15 2.51
C ARG A 202 -22.77 0.05 2.31
N LYS A 203 -23.08 0.38 1.06
CA LYS A 203 -23.89 1.56 0.72
C LYS A 203 -25.29 1.50 1.36
N ALA A 204 -25.96 0.35 1.26
CA ALA A 204 -27.31 0.20 1.77
C ALA A 204 -27.36 0.32 3.30
N ILE A 205 -26.37 -0.23 4.02
CA ILE A 205 -26.27 -0.08 5.48
C ILE A 205 -26.10 1.41 5.84
N ASN A 206 -25.15 2.11 5.22
CA ASN A 206 -24.88 3.51 5.55
C ASN A 206 -26.07 4.43 5.26
N ILE A 207 -26.75 4.23 4.13
CA ILE A 207 -27.97 4.98 3.79
C ILE A 207 -29.09 4.69 4.79
N GLU A 208 -29.24 3.43 5.21
CA GLU A 208 -30.29 3.07 6.16
C GLU A 208 -29.99 3.61 7.57
N LEU A 209 -28.73 3.60 8.01
CA LEU A 209 -28.31 4.23 9.26
C LEU A 209 -28.65 5.73 9.26
N ASN A 210 -28.27 6.46 8.20
CA ASN A 210 -28.59 7.89 8.06
C ASN A 210 -30.11 8.15 8.08
N ARG A 211 -30.88 7.32 7.36
CA ARG A 211 -32.35 7.43 7.35
C ARG A 211 -32.95 7.23 8.74
N GLN A 212 -32.48 6.22 9.48
CA GLN A 212 -32.95 5.96 10.83
C GLN A 212 -32.57 7.10 11.78
N GLU A 213 -31.37 7.66 11.63
CA GLU A 213 -30.92 8.82 12.41
C GLU A 213 -31.84 10.03 12.20
N GLU A 214 -32.18 10.36 10.95
CA GLU A 214 -33.09 11.46 10.63
C GLU A 214 -34.48 11.28 11.27
N ILE A 215 -35.03 10.07 11.19
CA ILE A 215 -36.32 9.72 11.80
C ILE A 215 -36.25 9.89 13.32
N LEU A 216 -35.21 9.35 13.94
CA LEU A 216 -35.02 9.39 15.39
C LEU A 216 -34.76 10.82 15.89
N ARG A 217 -34.04 11.65 15.12
CA ARG A 217 -33.77 13.07 15.42
C ARG A 217 -35.05 13.90 15.44
N THR A 218 -36.03 13.56 14.61
CA THR A 218 -37.36 14.20 14.60
C THR A 218 -38.32 13.65 15.67
N GLY A 219 -37.86 12.78 16.56
CA GLY A 219 -38.66 12.18 17.63
C GLY A 219 -39.63 11.08 17.16
N LYS A 220 -39.54 10.65 15.90
CA LYS A 220 -40.36 9.57 15.35
C LYS A 220 -39.75 8.20 15.68
N LYS A 221 -40.56 7.15 15.60
CA LYS A 221 -40.12 5.76 15.78
C LYS A 221 -39.85 5.10 14.44
N VAL A 222 -38.79 4.31 14.38
CA VAL A 222 -38.52 3.39 13.26
C VAL A 222 -39.30 2.10 13.51
N VAL A 223 -39.86 1.51 12.46
CA VAL A 223 -40.60 0.23 12.52
C VAL A 223 -39.80 -0.90 11.90
N SER A 224 -40.02 -2.12 12.37
CA SER A 224 -39.44 -3.32 11.75
C SER A 224 -40.05 -3.55 10.37
N GLU A 225 -39.23 -3.47 9.34
CA GLU A 225 -39.65 -3.66 7.95
C GLU A 225 -38.55 -4.31 7.11
N SER A 226 -38.91 -4.75 5.91
CA SER A 226 -37.99 -5.12 4.86
C SER A 226 -37.91 -3.99 3.85
N ARG A 227 -36.70 -3.62 3.45
CA ARG A 227 -36.45 -2.65 2.39
C ARG A 227 -35.59 -3.30 1.29
N LEU A 228 -35.80 -2.89 0.05
CA LEU A 228 -35.01 -3.33 -1.10
C LEU A 228 -33.97 -2.25 -1.43
N TRP A 229 -32.76 -2.68 -1.75
CA TRP A 229 -31.75 -1.80 -2.33
C TRP A 229 -32.07 -1.53 -3.81
N ASN A 230 -32.19 -0.24 -4.15
CA ASN A 230 -32.31 0.23 -5.53
C ASN A 230 -30.94 0.77 -5.99
N GLU A 231 -30.24 -0.03 -6.79
CA GLU A 231 -28.92 0.30 -7.31
C GLU A 231 -28.92 1.57 -8.18
N ARG A 232 -29.97 1.77 -8.99
CA ARG A 232 -30.04 2.92 -9.92
C ARG A 232 -30.18 4.24 -9.18
N GLN A 233 -30.92 4.23 -8.08
CA GLN A 233 -31.19 5.43 -7.28
C GLN A 233 -30.23 5.58 -6.09
N ASN A 234 -29.37 4.58 -5.82
CA ASN A 234 -28.58 4.48 -4.60
C ASN A 234 -29.44 4.75 -3.35
N SER A 235 -30.58 4.07 -3.22
CA SER A 235 -31.54 4.30 -2.14
C SER A 235 -32.15 2.98 -1.64
N THR A 236 -32.75 3.01 -0.44
CA THR A 236 -33.54 1.88 0.07
C THR A 236 -35.03 2.19 -0.08
N GLU A 237 -35.80 1.23 -0.61
CA GLU A 237 -37.24 1.36 -0.82
C GLU A 237 -38.01 0.41 0.10
N GLN A 238 -39.14 0.86 0.67
CA GLN A 238 -39.97 0.01 1.51
C GLN A 238 -40.56 -1.15 0.69
N TYR A 239 -40.46 -2.37 1.22
CA TYR A 239 -40.99 -3.57 0.57
C TYR A 239 -42.14 -4.20 1.34
N LYS A 240 -41.93 -4.54 2.62
CA LYS A 240 -42.99 -5.09 3.48
C LYS A 240 -42.73 -4.83 4.95
N LEU A 241 -43.78 -4.61 5.74
CA LEU A 241 -43.68 -4.59 7.20
C LEU A 241 -43.29 -5.98 7.74
N ARG A 242 -42.66 -6.02 8.91
CA ARG A 242 -42.25 -7.25 9.59
C ARG A 242 -42.74 -7.26 11.03
N ASP A 243 -43.18 -8.43 11.47
CA ASP A 243 -43.32 -8.72 12.88
C ASP A 243 -41.94 -9.06 13.47
N PRO A 244 -41.42 -8.29 14.45
CA PRO A 244 -40.15 -8.59 15.11
C PRO A 244 -40.20 -9.87 15.96
N HIS A 245 -41.39 -10.35 16.35
CA HIS A 245 -41.58 -11.49 17.25
C HIS A 245 -41.92 -12.81 16.54
N LEU A 246 -41.96 -12.82 15.20
CA LEU A 246 -42.30 -14.02 14.43
C LEU A 246 -41.25 -15.13 14.64
N THR A 247 -41.67 -16.25 15.25
CA THR A 247 -40.87 -17.47 15.36
C THR A 247 -40.51 -17.96 13.97
N ARG A 248 -39.22 -18.12 13.68
CA ARG A 248 -38.72 -18.49 12.34
C ARG A 248 -38.54 -19.99 12.10
N PHE A 249 -38.51 -20.79 13.15
CA PHE A 249 -38.18 -22.21 13.08
C PHE A 249 -39.16 -23.04 13.90
N GLU A 250 -39.70 -24.09 13.27
CA GLU A 250 -40.59 -25.07 13.91
C GLU A 250 -39.94 -26.45 13.88
N LYS A 251 -39.87 -27.12 15.04
CA LYS A 251 -39.21 -28.42 15.16
C LYS A 251 -39.98 -29.49 14.38
N VAL A 252 -39.25 -30.31 13.64
CA VAL A 252 -39.79 -31.47 12.91
C VAL A 252 -39.65 -32.73 13.76
N LYS A 253 -40.71 -33.53 13.85
CA LYS A 253 -40.68 -34.85 14.52
C LYS A 253 -40.15 -35.92 13.56
N ALA A 254 -38.87 -35.86 13.21
CA ALA A 254 -38.18 -36.86 12.40
C ALA A 254 -36.94 -37.39 13.14
N HIS A 255 -36.53 -38.63 12.87
CA HIS A 255 -35.29 -39.17 13.41
C HIS A 255 -34.12 -38.69 12.57
N VAL A 256 -33.20 -38.02 13.24
CA VAL A 256 -32.07 -37.36 12.62
C VAL A 256 -30.82 -38.14 12.99
N VAL A 257 -30.11 -38.68 12.00
CA VAL A 257 -28.85 -39.39 12.22
C VAL A 257 -27.75 -38.61 11.54
N PHE A 258 -27.04 -37.81 12.35
CA PHE A 258 -25.79 -37.21 11.93
C PHE A 258 -24.67 -37.85 12.71
N LYS A 259 -23.70 -38.41 11.99
CA LYS A 259 -22.41 -38.75 12.55
C LYS A 259 -21.43 -37.71 12.06
N TYR A 260 -20.82 -36.99 12.99
CA TYR A 260 -19.53 -36.40 12.68
C TYR A 260 -18.60 -37.53 12.21
N PRO A 261 -17.77 -37.31 11.18
CA PRO A 261 -16.86 -38.33 10.70
C PRO A 261 -16.10 -38.98 11.87
N GLU A 262 -16.19 -40.32 12.01
CA GLU A 262 -15.58 -41.07 13.13
C GLU A 262 -14.05 -41.02 13.09
N THR A 263 -13.50 -40.75 11.91
CA THR A 263 -12.12 -40.35 11.74
C THR A 263 -12.01 -38.84 11.99
N GLU A 264 -11.27 -38.46 13.03
CA GLU A 264 -10.45 -37.24 12.99
C GLU A 264 -9.44 -37.40 11.83
N MET A 265 -9.94 -37.39 10.59
CA MET A 265 -9.20 -37.75 9.39
C MET A 265 -8.24 -36.61 9.09
N ASP A 266 -6.96 -36.75 9.49
CA ASP A 266 -5.79 -35.96 9.08
C ASP A 266 -5.91 -34.41 9.12
N PHE A 267 -6.91 -33.86 9.83
CA PHE A 267 -7.04 -32.41 10.07
C PHE A 267 -6.07 -31.90 11.14
N GLN A 268 -5.14 -32.76 11.60
CA GLN A 268 -3.97 -32.38 12.40
C GLN A 268 -2.94 -31.56 11.63
N LYS A 269 -3.08 -31.36 10.31
CA LYS A 269 -2.41 -30.23 9.66
C LYS A 269 -3.23 -28.97 9.95
N PRO A 270 -2.79 -28.07 10.86
CA PRO A 270 -3.46 -26.79 11.03
C PRO A 270 -3.49 -26.08 9.68
N PHE A 271 -4.70 -25.88 9.14
CA PHE A 271 -4.84 -24.99 7.99
C PHE A 271 -4.68 -23.57 8.50
N GLU A 272 -3.70 -22.86 7.95
CA GLU A 272 -3.46 -21.50 8.36
C GLU A 272 -4.49 -20.58 7.71
N LEU A 273 -5.26 -19.87 8.54
CA LEU A 273 -6.22 -18.88 8.07
C LEU A 273 -5.52 -17.76 7.27
N PRO A 274 -6.18 -17.13 6.28
CA PRO A 274 -5.57 -16.09 5.47
C PRO A 274 -4.91 -14.97 6.29
N GLU A 275 -5.57 -14.52 7.35
CA GLU A 275 -5.04 -13.48 8.26
C GLU A 275 -3.84 -13.94 9.08
N ALA A 276 -3.89 -15.17 9.61
CA ALA A 276 -2.76 -15.75 10.32
C ALA A 276 -1.54 -15.88 9.39
N ARG A 277 -1.78 -16.36 8.16
CA ARG A 277 -0.78 -16.49 7.12
C ARG A 277 -0.19 -15.15 6.73
N ARG A 278 -1.00 -14.12 6.46
CA ARG A 278 -0.52 -12.74 6.20
C ARG A 278 0.43 -12.24 7.27
N ARG A 279 0.03 -12.34 8.54
CA ARG A 279 0.87 -11.92 9.67
C ARG A 279 2.15 -12.73 9.76
N ARG A 280 2.08 -14.05 9.54
CA ARG A 280 3.26 -14.91 9.54
C ARG A 280 4.19 -14.55 8.38
N LEU A 281 3.69 -14.39 7.16
CA LEU A 281 4.52 -14.04 6.01
C LEU A 281 5.20 -12.68 6.22
N SER A 282 4.47 -11.66 6.70
CA SER A 282 5.08 -10.38 7.05
C SER A 282 6.16 -10.52 8.11
N LYS A 283 5.90 -11.26 9.18
CA LYS A 283 6.85 -11.42 10.30
C LYS A 283 8.07 -12.26 9.95
N VAL A 284 7.89 -13.36 9.22
CA VAL A 284 8.93 -14.36 8.94
C VAL A 284 9.77 -13.95 7.73
N TYR A 285 9.14 -13.38 6.71
CA TYR A 285 9.78 -13.08 5.44
C TYR A 285 10.02 -11.58 5.20
N GLY A 286 9.65 -10.72 6.16
CA GLY A 286 9.83 -9.28 6.08
C GLY A 286 8.89 -8.57 5.10
N LEU A 287 7.83 -9.24 4.63
CA LEU A 287 6.95 -8.65 3.63
C LEU A 287 6.14 -7.49 4.19
N SER A 288 6.11 -6.38 3.44
CA SER A 288 5.10 -5.34 3.60
C SER A 288 3.69 -5.89 3.69
N ARG A 289 2.84 -5.20 4.45
CA ARG A 289 1.44 -5.59 4.61
C ARG A 289 0.76 -5.75 3.26
N THR A 290 0.93 -4.78 2.35
CA THR A 290 0.32 -4.79 1.03
C THR A 290 0.80 -5.98 0.20
N ARG A 291 2.08 -6.33 0.28
CA ARG A 291 2.66 -7.50 -0.41
C ARG A 291 2.15 -8.81 0.19
N ALA A 292 2.11 -8.93 1.51
CA ALA A 292 1.55 -10.09 2.19
C ALA A 292 0.05 -10.24 1.92
N GLU A 293 -0.70 -9.14 1.91
CA GLU A 293 -2.11 -9.10 1.52
C GLU A 293 -2.29 -9.58 0.09
N TYR A 294 -1.54 -9.03 -0.85
CA TYR A 294 -1.56 -9.50 -2.23
C TYR A 294 -1.24 -10.99 -2.29
N ILE A 295 -0.08 -11.44 -1.81
CA ILE A 295 0.32 -12.85 -1.89
C ILE A 295 -0.76 -13.78 -1.29
N CYS A 296 -1.27 -13.44 -0.10
CA CYS A 296 -2.27 -14.24 0.61
C CYS A 296 -3.72 -14.04 0.12
N ASP A 297 -4.01 -13.11 -0.79
CA ASP A 297 -5.38 -12.95 -1.28
C ASP A 297 -5.83 -14.20 -2.07
N ASP A 298 -4.88 -14.96 -2.60
CA ASP A 298 -5.08 -16.25 -3.26
C ASP A 298 -4.21 -17.32 -2.61
N LYS A 299 -4.81 -18.47 -2.27
CA LYS A 299 -4.12 -19.56 -1.59
C LYS A 299 -3.02 -20.19 -2.46
N ASP A 300 -3.29 -20.41 -3.76
CA ASP A 300 -2.34 -21.03 -4.67
C ASP A 300 -1.12 -20.11 -4.88
N ARG A 301 -1.34 -18.80 -4.93
CA ARG A 301 -0.24 -17.81 -4.97
C ARG A 301 0.60 -17.85 -3.70
N ALA A 302 -0.03 -17.91 -2.53
CA ALA A 302 0.69 -18.01 -1.25
C ALA A 302 1.47 -19.33 -1.11
N ASP A 303 0.87 -20.45 -1.53
CA ASP A 303 1.54 -21.77 -1.56
C ASP A 303 2.75 -21.75 -2.52
N TYR A 304 2.60 -21.14 -3.69
CA TYR A 304 3.68 -20.98 -4.67
C TYR A 304 4.83 -20.12 -4.12
N PHE A 305 4.52 -19.01 -3.45
CA PHE A 305 5.51 -18.13 -2.84
C PHE A 305 6.35 -18.86 -1.80
N GLU A 306 5.72 -19.56 -0.86
CA GLU A 306 6.45 -20.31 0.17
C GLU A 306 7.26 -21.47 -0.41
N ALA A 307 6.72 -22.17 -1.42
CA ALA A 307 7.46 -23.20 -2.14
C ALA A 307 8.68 -22.63 -2.89
N THR A 308 8.61 -21.40 -3.40
CA THR A 308 9.73 -20.72 -4.06
C THR A 308 10.84 -20.41 -3.06
N ILE A 309 10.48 -19.91 -1.87
CA ILE A 309 11.44 -19.66 -0.79
C ILE A 309 12.08 -20.97 -0.32
N ALA A 310 11.28 -22.02 -0.14
CA ALA A 310 11.78 -23.34 0.22
C ALA A 310 12.76 -23.92 -0.82
N ALA A 311 12.58 -23.56 -2.10
CA ALA A 311 13.51 -23.89 -3.18
C ALA A 311 14.76 -22.98 -3.25
N GLY A 312 14.91 -22.04 -2.32
CA GLY A 312 16.07 -21.15 -2.19
C GLY A 312 15.91 -19.79 -2.88
N GLY A 313 14.69 -19.37 -3.23
CA GLY A 313 14.42 -18.01 -3.67
C GLY A 313 14.51 -17.01 -2.50
N ASP A 314 14.97 -15.80 -2.78
CA ASP A 314 14.92 -14.69 -1.81
C ASP A 314 13.46 -14.25 -1.62
N SER A 315 13.04 -13.99 -0.37
CA SER A 315 11.65 -13.67 -0.09
C SER A 315 11.19 -12.35 -0.69
N MET A 316 12.04 -11.33 -0.69
CA MET A 316 11.68 -10.01 -1.21
C MET A 316 11.63 -10.04 -2.73
N ASP A 317 12.61 -10.69 -3.37
CA ASP A 317 12.62 -10.89 -4.82
C ASP A 317 11.44 -11.76 -5.28
N ALA A 318 11.16 -12.86 -4.58
CA ALA A 318 10.05 -13.74 -4.93
C ALA A 318 8.71 -13.01 -4.82
N ALA A 319 8.47 -12.27 -3.74
CA ALA A 319 7.24 -11.49 -3.58
C ALA A 319 7.11 -10.42 -4.66
N HIS A 320 8.22 -9.76 -4.99
CA HIS A 320 8.31 -8.74 -6.03
C HIS A 320 7.96 -9.29 -7.41
N TRP A 321 8.67 -10.32 -7.87
CA TRP A 321 8.50 -10.91 -9.20
C TRP A 321 7.20 -11.70 -9.36
N ILE A 322 6.65 -12.24 -8.26
CA ILE A 322 5.28 -12.78 -8.25
C ILE A 322 4.27 -11.67 -8.51
N SER A 323 4.41 -10.54 -7.82
CA SER A 323 3.47 -9.42 -7.92
C SER A 323 3.55 -8.64 -9.23
N SER A 324 4.63 -8.83 -10.01
CA SER A 324 4.86 -8.15 -11.29
C SER A 324 4.79 -9.11 -12.49
N GLU A 325 5.93 -9.61 -12.95
CA GLU A 325 6.07 -10.33 -14.22
C GLU A 325 5.32 -11.67 -14.20
N PHE A 326 5.35 -12.41 -13.09
CA PHE A 326 4.72 -13.72 -13.07
C PHE A 326 3.19 -13.64 -13.10
N SER A 327 2.58 -12.75 -12.29
CA SER A 327 1.14 -12.46 -12.38
C SER A 327 0.72 -12.06 -13.79
N ARG A 328 1.50 -11.19 -14.46
CA ARG A 328 1.25 -10.81 -15.86
C ARG A 328 1.28 -12.01 -16.80
N ILE A 329 2.23 -12.93 -16.63
CA ILE A 329 2.30 -14.15 -17.44
C ILE A 329 1.08 -15.04 -17.18
N THR A 330 0.70 -15.28 -15.92
CA THR A 330 -0.44 -16.14 -15.58
C THR A 330 -1.78 -15.56 -16.04
N GLU A 331 -1.97 -14.25 -15.90
CA GLU A 331 -3.18 -13.55 -16.35
C GLU A 331 -3.32 -13.60 -17.87
N ASN A 332 -2.25 -13.30 -18.62
CA ASN A 332 -2.26 -13.36 -20.09
C ASN A 332 -2.54 -14.76 -20.65
N ASN A 333 -2.25 -15.81 -19.87
CA ASN A 333 -2.47 -17.20 -20.27
C ASN A 333 -3.71 -17.83 -19.60
N PHE A 334 -4.43 -17.09 -18.75
CA PHE A 334 -5.60 -17.55 -17.99
C PHE A 334 -5.35 -18.84 -17.18
N THR A 335 -4.19 -18.93 -16.54
CA THR A 335 -3.76 -20.10 -15.75
C THR A 335 -3.54 -19.72 -14.28
N GLY A 336 -3.89 -20.59 -13.34
CA GLY A 336 -3.54 -20.42 -11.93
C GLY A 336 -2.05 -20.69 -11.64
N PHE A 337 -1.55 -20.20 -10.50
CA PHE A 337 -0.16 -20.40 -10.04
C PHE A 337 0.19 -21.88 -9.88
N SER A 338 -0.75 -22.69 -9.37
CA SER A 338 -0.59 -24.14 -9.19
C SER A 338 -0.48 -24.93 -10.50
N GLN A 339 -0.98 -24.37 -11.61
CA GLN A 339 -0.99 -25.00 -12.93
C GLN A 339 0.13 -24.48 -13.85
N SER A 340 0.98 -23.58 -13.35
CA SER A 340 2.03 -22.96 -14.14
C SER A 340 3.17 -23.94 -14.49
N PRO A 341 3.63 -23.97 -15.76
CA PRO A 341 4.87 -24.67 -16.14
C PRO A 341 6.13 -24.07 -15.51
N LEU A 342 6.07 -22.80 -15.09
CA LEU A 342 7.13 -22.16 -14.32
C LEU A 342 7.00 -22.61 -12.86
N THR A 343 7.59 -23.76 -12.53
CA THR A 343 7.53 -24.33 -11.17
C THR A 343 8.26 -23.44 -10.14
N PRO A 344 7.91 -23.53 -8.83
CA PRO A 344 8.60 -22.77 -7.79
C PRO A 344 10.12 -22.96 -7.79
N ALA A 345 10.60 -24.18 -8.10
CA ALA A 345 12.03 -24.48 -8.19
C ALA A 345 12.71 -23.78 -9.37
N TYR A 346 12.08 -23.75 -10.54
CA TYR A 346 12.61 -23.03 -11.70
C TYR A 346 12.60 -21.52 -11.47
N PHE A 347 11.54 -21.01 -10.85
CA PHE A 347 11.45 -19.59 -10.52
C PHE A 347 12.53 -19.18 -9.50
N ALA A 348 12.71 -19.95 -8.42
CA ALA A 348 13.81 -19.74 -7.47
C ALA A 348 15.19 -19.75 -8.14
N GLN A 349 15.42 -20.66 -9.09
CA GLN A 349 16.67 -20.71 -9.85
C GLN A 349 16.89 -19.45 -10.69
N ILE A 350 15.85 -18.91 -11.34
CA ILE A 350 15.93 -17.65 -12.09
C ILE A 350 16.29 -16.48 -11.14
N LEU A 351 15.65 -16.39 -9.98
CA LEU A 351 15.93 -15.34 -9.00
C LEU A 351 17.38 -15.42 -8.48
N GLN A 352 17.90 -16.62 -8.23
CA GLN A 352 19.30 -16.80 -7.84
C GLN A 352 20.28 -16.35 -8.93
N LEU A 353 19.97 -16.61 -10.20
CA LEU A 353 20.80 -16.17 -11.32
C LEU A 353 20.83 -14.64 -11.44
N LEU A 354 19.70 -14.00 -11.18
CA LEU A 354 19.57 -12.54 -11.14
C LEU A 354 20.38 -11.96 -9.97
N LYS A 355 20.18 -12.49 -8.76
CA LYS A 355 20.87 -12.05 -7.53
C LYS A 355 22.39 -12.18 -7.63
N ASN A 356 22.88 -13.22 -8.30
CA ASN A 356 24.32 -13.42 -8.52
C ASN A 356 24.88 -12.61 -9.71
N GLY A 357 24.08 -11.75 -10.35
CA GLY A 357 24.51 -10.89 -11.46
C GLY A 357 24.87 -11.64 -12.74
N ARG A 358 24.46 -12.90 -12.88
CA ARG A 358 24.73 -13.71 -14.08
C ARG A 358 23.81 -13.35 -15.24
N ILE A 359 22.62 -12.86 -14.90
CA ILE A 359 21.63 -12.28 -15.81
C ILE A 359 21.15 -10.96 -15.22
N HIS A 360 20.61 -10.08 -16.07
CA HIS A 360 19.96 -8.83 -15.66
C HIS A 360 18.44 -8.91 -15.90
N ASN A 361 17.68 -7.93 -15.41
CA ASN A 361 16.21 -7.92 -15.43
C ASN A 361 15.60 -8.22 -16.82
N GLY A 362 16.20 -7.72 -17.90
CA GLY A 362 15.74 -7.98 -19.27
C GLY A 362 15.78 -9.45 -19.65
N ILE A 363 16.89 -10.14 -19.34
CA ILE A 363 17.04 -11.57 -19.59
C ILE A 363 16.16 -12.39 -18.65
N ALA A 364 16.01 -11.98 -17.38
CA ALA A 364 15.13 -12.68 -16.44
C ALA A 364 13.68 -12.75 -16.95
N ARG A 365 13.14 -11.64 -17.46
CA ARG A 365 11.79 -11.61 -18.08
C ARG A 365 11.69 -12.55 -19.28
N GLN A 366 12.66 -12.51 -20.19
CA GLN A 366 12.68 -13.40 -21.35
C GLN A 366 12.77 -14.88 -20.94
N LEU A 367 13.61 -15.18 -19.95
CA LEU A 367 13.80 -16.52 -19.43
C LEU A 367 12.55 -17.07 -18.76
N MET A 368 11.87 -16.28 -17.92
CA MET A 368 10.58 -16.67 -17.34
C MET A 368 9.55 -17.03 -18.42
N GLN A 369 9.45 -16.21 -19.48
CA GLN A 369 8.55 -16.50 -20.60
C GLN A 369 8.95 -17.75 -21.40
N SER A 370 10.24 -17.97 -21.64
CA SER A 370 10.73 -19.17 -22.33
C SER A 370 10.49 -20.44 -21.50
N VAL A 371 10.76 -20.40 -20.20
CA VAL A 371 10.49 -21.52 -19.28
C VAL A 371 9.00 -21.79 -19.24
N TYR A 372 8.17 -20.75 -19.11
CA TYR A 372 6.72 -20.90 -19.10
C TYR A 372 6.18 -21.56 -20.38
N LYS A 373 6.69 -21.16 -21.56
CA LYS A 373 6.26 -21.74 -22.85
C LYS A 373 6.75 -23.16 -23.08
N THR A 374 7.94 -23.51 -22.60
CA THR A 374 8.62 -24.76 -22.97
C THR A 374 8.63 -25.81 -21.86
N GLY A 375 8.42 -25.40 -20.61
CA GLY A 375 8.57 -26.23 -19.40
C GLY A 375 10.01 -26.70 -19.13
N LYS A 376 11.00 -26.18 -19.86
CA LYS A 376 12.40 -26.61 -19.75
C LYS A 376 13.13 -25.89 -18.62
N ASP A 377 14.16 -26.55 -18.10
CA ASP A 377 15.05 -26.02 -17.06
C ASP A 377 15.71 -24.68 -17.46
N PRO A 378 15.67 -23.65 -16.59
CA PRO A 378 16.21 -22.31 -16.90
C PRO A 378 17.70 -22.30 -17.30
N LEU A 379 18.55 -23.08 -16.62
CA LEU A 379 19.97 -23.17 -16.96
C LEU A 379 20.20 -23.76 -18.35
N THR A 380 19.38 -24.73 -18.75
CA THR A 380 19.43 -25.33 -20.09
C THR A 380 19.06 -24.30 -21.17
N ILE A 381 18.02 -23.50 -20.93
CA ILE A 381 17.62 -22.41 -21.85
C ILE A 381 18.75 -21.36 -21.96
N ILE A 382 19.36 -20.97 -20.84
CA ILE A 382 20.49 -20.05 -20.84
C ILE A 382 21.66 -20.60 -21.67
N LYS A 383 22.02 -21.88 -21.51
CA LYS A 383 23.12 -22.50 -22.27
C LYS A 383 22.84 -22.55 -23.76
N ILE A 384 21.64 -22.94 -24.16
CA ILE A 384 21.25 -23.04 -25.58
C ILE A 384 21.28 -21.66 -26.25
N ASN A 385 20.80 -20.63 -25.55
CA ASN A 385 20.71 -19.28 -26.11
C ASN A 385 21.94 -18.40 -25.81
N ASN A 386 22.95 -18.95 -25.13
CA ASN A 386 24.14 -18.24 -24.63
C ASN A 386 23.81 -16.97 -23.82
N TRP A 387 22.77 -17.02 -22.98
CA TRP A 387 22.29 -15.89 -22.20
C TRP A 387 23.10 -15.62 -20.91
N THR A 388 24.40 -15.35 -21.04
CA THR A 388 25.26 -14.85 -19.93
C THR A 388 25.57 -13.36 -20.05
N GLN A 389 25.25 -12.57 -19.02
CA GLN A 389 25.43 -11.11 -19.05
C GLN A 389 26.87 -10.70 -19.38
N ILE A 390 27.02 -9.76 -20.32
CA ILE A 390 28.30 -9.10 -20.61
C ILE A 390 28.39 -7.88 -19.68
N ALA A 391 29.08 -8.07 -18.55
CA ALA A 391 29.24 -7.02 -17.53
C ALA A 391 30.55 -6.22 -17.65
N SER A 392 31.57 -6.77 -18.32
CA SER A 392 32.88 -6.13 -18.44
C SER A 392 32.85 -4.95 -19.40
N GLU A 393 33.27 -3.77 -18.92
CA GLU A 393 33.45 -2.60 -19.79
C GLU A 393 34.49 -2.86 -20.88
N ASP A 394 35.51 -3.69 -20.61
CA ASP A 394 36.57 -4.03 -21.57
C ASP A 394 36.06 -4.87 -22.75
N GLU A 395 35.02 -5.68 -22.54
CA GLU A 395 34.37 -6.45 -23.60
C GLU A 395 33.39 -5.61 -24.42
N LEU A 396 32.71 -4.64 -23.78
CA LEU A 396 31.74 -3.76 -24.45
C LEU A 396 32.41 -2.62 -25.21
N LEU A 397 33.55 -2.12 -24.73
CA LEU A 397 34.20 -0.94 -25.29
C LEU A 397 34.59 -1.08 -26.78
N PRO A 398 35.15 -2.22 -27.25
CA PRO A 398 35.42 -2.42 -28.68
C PRO A 398 34.14 -2.38 -29.54
N ILE A 399 33.03 -2.94 -29.02
CA ILE A 399 31.74 -2.96 -29.72
C ILE A 399 31.15 -1.56 -29.80
N VAL A 400 31.22 -0.80 -28.70
CA VAL A 400 30.79 0.60 -28.65
C VAL A 400 31.58 1.46 -29.64
N LYS A 401 32.92 1.32 -29.67
CA LYS A 401 33.78 2.03 -30.63
C LYS A 401 33.45 1.69 -32.09
N LYS A 402 33.14 0.42 -32.36
CA LYS A 402 32.70 -0.03 -33.68
C LYS A 402 31.38 0.63 -34.09
N VAL A 403 30.38 0.63 -33.21
CA VAL A 403 29.07 1.26 -33.47
C VAL A 403 29.22 2.77 -33.71
N ILE A 404 30.06 3.45 -32.94
CA ILE A 404 30.37 4.88 -33.14
C ILE A 404 30.99 5.11 -34.54
N ALA A 405 31.97 4.29 -34.94
CA ALA A 405 32.63 4.41 -36.24
C ALA A 405 31.69 4.12 -37.43
N GLU A 406 30.76 3.17 -37.27
CA GLU A 406 29.79 2.78 -38.29
C GLU A 406 28.62 3.77 -38.43
N ASN A 407 28.41 4.64 -37.45
CA ASN A 407 27.28 5.59 -37.40
C ASN A 407 27.76 7.05 -37.19
N PRO A 408 28.53 7.62 -38.14
CA PRO A 408 29.14 8.94 -37.96
C PRO A 408 28.12 10.08 -37.88
N LYS A 409 27.00 10.00 -38.61
CA LYS A 409 25.97 11.06 -38.62
C LYS A 409 25.25 11.18 -37.28
N GLU A 410 24.88 10.03 -36.72
CA GLU A 410 24.19 9.91 -35.44
C GLU A 410 25.13 10.29 -34.29
N THR A 411 26.41 9.95 -34.42
CA THR A 411 27.48 10.35 -33.51
C THR A 411 27.70 11.86 -33.51
N GLU A 412 27.75 12.49 -34.69
CA GLU A 412 27.92 13.94 -34.86
C GLU A 412 26.73 14.68 -34.24
N LYS A 413 25.51 14.25 -34.55
CA LYS A 413 24.29 14.74 -33.88
C LYS A 413 24.34 14.60 -32.37
N LEU A 414 24.85 13.47 -31.85
CA LEU A 414 25.02 13.27 -30.41
C LEU A 414 26.01 14.29 -29.81
N ARG A 415 27.12 14.56 -30.49
CA ARG A 415 28.14 15.56 -30.07
C ARG A 415 27.60 16.99 -30.15
N ASP A 416 26.77 17.27 -31.15
CA ASP A 416 26.10 18.55 -31.33
C ASP A 416 24.98 18.79 -30.29
N GLY A 417 24.62 17.77 -29.51
CA GLY A 417 23.72 17.87 -28.37
C GLY A 417 22.32 17.29 -28.61
N GLU A 418 22.05 16.72 -29.78
CA GLU A 418 20.83 15.94 -30.01
C GLU A 418 20.94 14.60 -29.29
N MET A 419 20.21 14.42 -28.19
CA MET A 419 20.25 13.16 -27.42
C MET A 419 19.41 12.03 -28.04
N SER A 420 18.53 12.31 -28.99
CA SER A 420 17.65 11.29 -29.62
C SER A 420 18.37 10.10 -30.25
N PRO A 421 19.57 10.24 -30.88
CA PRO A 421 20.30 9.10 -31.44
C PRO A 421 20.89 8.16 -30.39
N ILE A 422 20.92 8.51 -29.09
CA ILE A 422 21.55 7.65 -28.07
C ILE A 422 20.82 6.31 -27.92
N GLU A 423 19.49 6.31 -28.04
CA GLU A 423 18.68 5.09 -27.97
C GLU A 423 18.93 4.20 -29.20
N PHE A 424 19.09 4.81 -30.37
CA PHE A 424 19.43 4.10 -31.60
C PHE A 424 20.81 3.43 -31.52
N LEU A 425 21.83 4.17 -31.08
CA LEU A 425 23.19 3.63 -30.89
C LEU A 425 23.21 2.55 -29.80
N THR A 426 22.47 2.75 -28.71
CA THR A 426 22.30 1.73 -27.66
C THR A 426 21.64 0.48 -28.24
N GLY A 427 20.57 0.63 -29.03
CA GLY A 427 19.89 -0.48 -29.71
C GLY A 427 20.80 -1.28 -30.63
N GLN A 428 21.72 -0.62 -31.35
CA GLN A 428 22.71 -1.30 -32.19
C GLN A 428 23.72 -2.11 -31.38
N VAL A 429 24.23 -1.56 -30.28
CA VAL A 429 25.11 -2.31 -29.36
C VAL A 429 24.35 -3.49 -28.73
N MET A 430 23.08 -3.29 -28.33
CA MET A 430 22.21 -4.35 -27.83
C MET A 430 21.98 -5.44 -28.88
N HIS A 431 21.81 -5.07 -30.15
CA HIS A 431 21.65 -6.03 -31.25
C HIS A 431 22.93 -6.85 -31.49
N LEU A 432 24.09 -6.20 -31.57
CA LEU A 432 25.38 -6.87 -31.76
C LEU A 432 25.76 -7.79 -30.59
N THR A 433 25.32 -7.43 -29.38
CA THR A 433 25.52 -8.25 -28.18
C THR A 433 24.40 -9.27 -27.97
N GLY A 434 23.39 -9.35 -28.85
CA GLY A 434 22.27 -10.30 -28.72
C GLY A 434 21.39 -10.09 -27.49
N GLY A 435 21.31 -8.86 -26.97
CA GLY A 435 20.56 -8.56 -25.75
C GLY A 435 21.37 -8.71 -24.45
N MET A 436 22.66 -9.03 -24.54
CA MET A 436 23.46 -9.49 -23.40
C MET A 436 24.15 -8.38 -22.61
N ALA A 437 24.31 -7.20 -23.21
CA ALA A 437 24.84 -6.03 -22.54
C ALA A 437 23.82 -5.40 -21.59
N VAL A 438 24.31 -4.72 -20.55
CA VAL A 438 23.44 -3.89 -19.69
C VAL A 438 23.22 -2.53 -20.37
N PRO A 439 21.97 -2.14 -20.71
CA PRO A 439 21.70 -0.91 -21.47
C PRO A 439 22.30 0.35 -20.84
N GLN A 440 22.24 0.47 -19.51
CA GLN A 440 22.81 1.62 -18.78
C GLN A 440 24.34 1.70 -18.92
N THR A 441 25.05 0.57 -18.88
CA THR A 441 26.50 0.52 -19.10
C THR A 441 26.85 0.92 -20.52
N VAL A 442 26.07 0.49 -21.52
CA VAL A 442 26.24 0.87 -22.92
C VAL A 442 26.08 2.38 -23.11
N LYS A 443 25.00 2.97 -22.57
CA LYS A 443 24.76 4.42 -22.62
C LYS A 443 25.90 5.21 -21.97
N ARG A 444 26.40 4.75 -20.81
CA ARG A 444 27.55 5.36 -20.13
C ARG A 444 28.81 5.32 -20.99
N LEU A 445 29.12 4.18 -21.61
CA LEU A 445 30.29 4.03 -22.49
C LEU A 445 30.19 4.89 -23.74
N LEU A 446 29.03 4.93 -24.41
CA LEU A 446 28.79 5.81 -25.56
C LEU A 446 29.07 7.28 -25.21
N LYS A 447 28.57 7.76 -24.06
CA LYS A 447 28.82 9.13 -23.62
C LYS A 447 30.29 9.39 -23.29
N ARG A 448 30.96 8.43 -22.64
CA ARG A 448 32.40 8.55 -22.32
C ARG A 448 33.25 8.67 -23.59
N GLU A 449 33.03 7.80 -24.57
CA GLU A 449 33.80 7.82 -25.83
C GLU A 449 33.51 9.05 -26.70
N LEU A 450 32.34 9.67 -26.52
CA LEU A 450 31.95 10.89 -27.22
C LEU A 450 32.21 12.18 -26.41
N ASN A 451 32.74 12.07 -25.19
CA ASN A 451 32.98 13.17 -24.25
C ASN A 451 31.74 14.04 -23.97
N ILE A 452 30.55 13.43 -23.90
CA ILE A 452 29.29 14.15 -23.70
C ILE A 452 28.93 14.19 -22.21
N LYS A 453 28.92 15.40 -21.64
CA LYS A 453 28.39 15.67 -20.30
C LYS A 453 26.98 16.23 -20.44
N LEU A 454 25.99 15.44 -20.05
CA LEU A 454 24.58 15.85 -20.02
C LEU A 454 24.16 16.13 -18.58
N VAL A 455 23.65 17.34 -18.33
CA VAL A 455 23.07 17.77 -17.06
C VAL A 455 21.56 17.94 -17.25
N TYR A 456 20.76 17.27 -16.42
CA TYR A 456 19.32 17.48 -16.41
C TYR A 456 19.00 18.67 -15.52
N VAL A 457 18.09 19.55 -15.93
CA VAL A 457 17.67 20.73 -15.15
C VAL A 457 16.16 20.65 -14.96
N LEU A 458 15.74 20.24 -13.77
CA LEU A 458 14.36 20.06 -13.38
C LEU A 458 13.81 21.38 -12.81
N SER A 459 12.71 21.88 -13.35
CA SER A 459 12.07 23.11 -12.90
C SER A 459 10.87 22.80 -12.01
N MET A 460 10.94 23.23 -10.75
CA MET A 460 9.81 23.25 -9.81
C MET A 460 9.22 24.65 -9.63
N GLY A 461 9.86 25.69 -10.16
CA GLY A 461 9.46 27.10 -10.04
C GLY A 461 10.49 27.95 -9.28
N GLY A 462 9.99 28.90 -8.48
CA GLY A 462 10.81 29.84 -7.71
C GLY A 462 11.31 31.06 -8.49
N ALA A 463 11.88 32.03 -7.75
CA ALA A 463 12.36 33.30 -8.30
C ALA A 463 13.45 33.10 -9.37
N ILE A 464 14.29 32.08 -9.22
CA ILE A 464 15.37 31.72 -10.18
C ILE A 464 14.85 31.45 -11.60
N CYS A 465 13.58 31.07 -11.75
CA CYS A 465 12.91 30.84 -13.03
C CYS A 465 11.78 31.86 -13.32
N GLY A 466 11.55 32.81 -12.41
CA GLY A 466 10.42 33.73 -12.45
C GLY A 466 10.68 34.96 -13.31
N ARG A 467 9.60 35.62 -13.76
CA ARG A 467 9.64 36.95 -14.38
C ARG A 467 8.89 37.96 -13.52
N LEU A 468 9.35 39.21 -13.51
CA LEU A 468 8.61 40.35 -12.97
C LEU A 468 7.60 40.88 -13.99
N ASN A 469 6.33 40.97 -13.59
CA ASN A 469 5.29 41.66 -14.33
C ASN A 469 5.49 43.18 -14.25
N GLN A 470 4.84 43.93 -15.16
CA GLN A 470 4.91 45.40 -15.19
C GLN A 470 4.39 46.06 -13.91
N ASP A 471 3.60 45.35 -13.10
CA ASP A 471 3.09 45.79 -11.81
C ASP A 471 3.98 45.38 -10.62
N GLY A 472 5.11 44.72 -10.87
CA GLY A 472 6.06 44.24 -9.85
C GLY A 472 5.70 42.88 -9.24
N SER A 473 4.61 42.23 -9.65
CA SER A 473 4.30 40.85 -9.23
C SER A 473 5.17 39.83 -9.96
N ALA A 474 5.65 38.79 -9.28
CA ALA A 474 6.42 37.72 -9.92
C ALA A 474 5.48 36.63 -10.46
N LYS A 475 5.78 36.09 -11.65
CA LYS A 475 5.09 34.91 -12.23
C LYS A 475 6.02 33.70 -12.15
N THR A 476 5.49 32.55 -11.72
CA THR A 476 6.27 31.31 -11.55
C THR A 476 6.76 30.73 -12.88
N GLY A 477 8.09 30.57 -12.95
CA GLY A 477 8.82 29.55 -13.70
C GLY A 477 8.42 29.28 -15.15
N GLU A 478 9.00 30.00 -16.12
CA GLU A 478 8.95 29.62 -17.54
C GLU A 478 10.25 28.92 -17.95
N VAL A 479 10.15 27.76 -18.62
CA VAL A 479 11.30 26.98 -19.15
C VAL A 479 12.25 27.85 -19.99
N GLU A 480 11.70 28.83 -20.70
CA GLU A 480 12.47 29.79 -21.50
C GLU A 480 13.50 30.58 -20.68
N VAL A 481 13.18 30.92 -19.43
CA VAL A 481 14.07 31.68 -18.55
C VAL A 481 15.27 30.83 -18.18
N LEU A 482 15.03 29.57 -17.80
CA LEU A 482 16.11 28.61 -17.53
C LEU A 482 16.97 28.35 -18.76
N ASN A 483 16.38 28.18 -19.94
CA ASN A 483 17.14 27.98 -21.17
C ASN A 483 18.09 29.16 -21.43
N LYS A 484 17.63 30.41 -21.29
CA LYS A 484 18.47 31.60 -21.41
C LYS A 484 19.60 31.64 -20.39
N LEU A 485 19.34 31.24 -19.14
CA LEU A 485 20.39 31.13 -18.13
C LEU A 485 21.44 30.06 -18.46
N LEU A 486 21.09 29.06 -19.28
CA LEU A 486 21.98 27.94 -19.64
C LEU A 486 22.71 28.13 -20.98
N GLU A 487 22.30 29.08 -21.84
CA GLU A 487 22.81 29.31 -23.20
C GLU A 487 24.33 29.61 -23.28
N ASN A 488 24.95 30.10 -22.21
CA ASN A 488 26.37 30.52 -22.19
C ASN A 488 27.29 29.57 -21.39
N ASN A 489 26.88 28.34 -21.16
CA ASN A 489 27.71 27.36 -20.46
C ASN A 489 28.79 26.78 -21.38
N ASP A 490 29.83 26.21 -20.76
CA ASP A 490 30.98 25.60 -21.43
C ASP A 490 30.55 24.66 -22.57
N SER A 491 31.23 24.69 -23.72
CA SER A 491 30.79 24.02 -24.95
C SER A 491 30.64 22.50 -24.81
N ASP A 492 31.28 21.92 -23.81
CA ASP A 492 31.33 20.49 -23.52
C ASP A 492 30.21 20.02 -22.58
N VAL A 493 29.43 20.94 -22.00
CA VAL A 493 28.32 20.63 -21.09
C VAL A 493 26.99 20.92 -21.78
N ARG A 494 26.19 19.87 -21.98
CA ARG A 494 24.84 19.94 -22.52
C ARG A 494 23.83 19.94 -21.39
N THR A 495 22.81 20.78 -21.49
CA THR A 495 21.72 20.84 -20.49
C THR A 495 20.39 20.47 -21.12
N LYS A 496 19.61 19.62 -20.43
CA LYS A 496 18.23 19.31 -20.81
C LYS A 496 17.29 19.81 -19.72
N VAL A 497 16.50 20.83 -20.04
CA VAL A 497 15.49 21.36 -19.11
C VAL A 497 14.23 20.50 -19.17
N VAL A 498 13.71 20.12 -18.01
CA VAL A 498 12.45 19.39 -17.84
C VAL A 498 11.57 20.18 -16.88
N GLN A 499 10.34 20.46 -17.29
CA GLN A 499 9.36 21.10 -16.42
C GLN A 499 8.68 20.02 -15.58
N VAL A 500 8.85 20.07 -14.25
CA VAL A 500 8.19 19.14 -13.33
C VAL A 500 6.85 19.71 -12.88
N ASN A 501 6.85 20.95 -12.38
CA ASN A 501 5.62 21.61 -11.92
C ASN A 501 5.72 23.14 -11.96
N HIS A 502 4.59 23.85 -11.94
CA HIS A 502 4.51 25.33 -11.92
C HIS A 502 3.92 25.83 -10.60
N LEU A 503 4.64 25.61 -9.49
CA LEU A 503 4.15 25.95 -8.16
C LEU A 503 5.05 26.96 -7.45
N TRP A 504 4.45 27.71 -6.54
CA TRP A 504 5.17 28.44 -5.51
C TRP A 504 5.67 27.47 -4.44
N SER A 505 6.85 27.70 -3.86
CA SER A 505 7.44 26.75 -2.90
C SER A 505 6.58 26.55 -1.67
N GLU A 506 5.82 27.58 -1.26
CA GLU A 506 4.88 27.57 -0.14
C GLU A 506 3.58 26.81 -0.40
N GLU A 507 3.29 26.45 -1.66
CA GLU A 507 2.08 25.71 -2.07
C GLU A 507 2.34 24.20 -2.24
N ILE A 508 3.55 23.73 -1.94
CA ILE A 508 3.94 22.34 -2.19
C ILE A 508 3.17 21.36 -1.33
N GLU A 509 2.59 20.36 -1.99
CA GLU A 509 1.92 19.23 -1.39
C GLU A 509 2.78 17.95 -1.48
N PRO A 510 2.48 16.92 -0.67
CA PRO A 510 3.16 15.62 -0.77
C PRO A 510 3.18 15.00 -2.17
N GLY A 511 2.18 15.30 -3.01
CA GLY A 511 2.14 14.81 -4.39
C GLY A 511 3.18 15.43 -5.30
N ASP A 512 3.64 16.65 -5.01
CA ASP A 512 4.64 17.34 -5.84
C ASP A 512 6.04 16.80 -5.57
N TRP A 513 6.31 16.37 -4.33
CA TRP A 513 7.50 15.58 -4.02
C TRP A 513 7.51 14.25 -4.76
N ALA A 514 6.38 13.54 -4.87
CA ALA A 514 6.31 12.29 -5.62
C ALA A 514 6.69 12.49 -7.10
N ALA A 515 6.17 13.55 -7.74
CA ALA A 515 6.52 13.88 -9.12
C ALA A 515 8.01 14.22 -9.28
N LEU A 516 8.57 15.02 -8.37
CA LEU A 516 10.00 15.35 -8.37
C LEU A 516 10.90 14.12 -8.17
N ILE A 517 10.57 13.27 -7.20
CA ILE A 517 11.31 12.04 -6.89
C ILE A 517 11.29 11.10 -8.10
N LYS A 518 10.12 10.93 -8.73
CA LYS A 518 9.97 10.12 -9.94
C LYS A 518 10.85 10.65 -11.08
N GLU A 519 10.80 11.94 -11.38
CA GLU A 519 11.58 12.53 -12.47
C GLU A 519 13.10 12.42 -12.22
N ILE A 520 13.56 12.63 -10.98
CA ILE A 520 14.96 12.40 -10.59
C ILE A 520 15.34 10.93 -10.82
N THR A 521 14.48 10.01 -10.39
CA THR A 521 14.70 8.56 -10.55
C THR A 521 14.79 8.18 -12.03
N GLU A 522 13.86 8.65 -12.86
CA GLU A 522 13.87 8.44 -14.31
C GLU A 522 15.15 9.01 -14.95
N CYS A 523 15.59 10.21 -14.55
CA CYS A 523 16.83 10.82 -15.01
C CYS A 523 18.05 9.94 -14.69
N ILE A 524 18.13 9.41 -13.47
CA ILE A 524 19.20 8.49 -13.04
C ILE A 524 19.12 7.18 -13.84
N GLU A 525 17.93 6.60 -13.97
CA GLU A 525 17.69 5.33 -14.67
C GLU A 525 18.03 5.38 -16.16
N THR A 526 17.93 6.55 -16.79
CA THR A 526 18.40 6.72 -18.18
C THR A 526 19.86 6.31 -18.35
N GLY A 527 20.67 6.40 -17.29
CA GLY A 527 22.12 6.16 -17.33
C GLY A 527 22.88 7.24 -18.12
N THR A 528 22.22 8.34 -18.48
CA THR A 528 22.80 9.43 -19.28
C THR A 528 23.06 10.70 -18.47
N ALA A 529 22.53 10.83 -17.26
CA ALA A 529 22.78 11.98 -16.41
C ALA A 529 24.23 12.00 -15.91
N SER A 530 24.89 13.14 -16.04
CA SER A 530 26.20 13.43 -15.42
C SER A 530 26.00 14.16 -14.10
N GLY A 531 24.91 14.92 -13.99
CA GLY A 531 24.38 15.53 -12.79
C GLY A 531 22.94 15.99 -13.03
N ILE A 532 22.21 16.26 -11.95
CA ILE A 532 20.82 16.72 -11.99
C ILE A 532 20.73 18.02 -11.17
N ILE A 533 20.18 19.07 -11.76
CA ILE A 533 19.91 20.35 -11.10
C ILE A 533 18.40 20.47 -10.90
N VAL A 534 17.97 20.88 -9.71
CA VAL A 534 16.57 21.18 -9.40
C VAL A 534 16.46 22.67 -9.11
N ALA A 535 15.88 23.43 -10.03
CA ALA A 535 15.57 24.84 -9.81
C ALA A 535 14.35 24.96 -8.89
N TYR A 536 14.54 25.58 -7.73
CA TYR A 536 13.59 25.48 -6.61
C TYR A 536 13.41 26.81 -5.84
N GLY A 537 12.22 27.03 -5.26
CA GLY A 537 11.88 28.20 -4.44
C GLY A 537 12.44 28.15 -3.02
N LEU A 538 12.26 29.18 -2.19
CA LEU A 538 12.98 29.30 -0.92
C LEU A 538 12.23 28.75 0.29
N ASP A 539 10.90 28.88 0.33
CA ASP A 539 10.11 28.70 1.54
C ASP A 539 10.13 27.26 2.08
N THR A 540 10.18 26.28 1.18
CA THR A 540 10.24 24.85 1.52
C THR A 540 11.57 24.20 1.16
N LEU A 541 12.57 24.98 0.73
CA LEU A 541 13.88 24.46 0.31
C LEU A 541 14.53 23.55 1.37
N PRO A 542 14.56 23.90 2.67
CA PRO A 542 15.11 23.03 3.70
C PRO A 542 14.48 21.64 3.79
N TYR A 543 13.15 21.55 3.61
CA TYR A 543 12.42 20.27 3.70
C TYR A 543 12.72 19.39 2.50
N THR A 544 12.66 19.97 1.29
CA THR A 544 12.91 19.23 0.04
C THR A 544 14.37 18.84 -0.10
N ALA A 545 15.31 19.72 0.27
CA ALA A 545 16.72 19.39 0.27
C ALA A 545 17.03 18.20 1.19
N ALA A 546 16.49 18.19 2.40
CA ALA A 546 16.65 17.07 3.32
C ALA A 546 16.00 15.79 2.79
N LEU A 547 14.78 15.84 2.28
CA LEU A 547 14.10 14.69 1.67
C LEU A 547 14.94 14.07 0.54
N LEU A 548 15.45 14.89 -0.38
CA LEU A 548 16.28 14.41 -1.49
C LEU A 548 17.63 13.87 -1.02
N PHE A 549 18.24 14.46 0.03
CA PHE A 549 19.44 13.90 0.64
C PHE A 549 19.20 12.46 1.11
N TRP A 550 18.15 12.22 1.89
CA TRP A 550 17.86 10.89 2.41
C TRP A 550 17.57 9.86 1.31
N LEU A 551 16.97 10.29 0.20
CA LEU A 551 16.60 9.42 -0.90
C LEU A 551 17.72 9.20 -1.93
N PHE A 552 18.69 10.12 -2.06
CA PHE A 552 19.59 10.13 -3.21
C PHE A 552 21.04 10.55 -2.93
N ALA A 553 21.45 10.80 -1.67
CA ALA A 553 22.82 11.24 -1.37
C ALA A 553 23.91 10.27 -1.85
N ASP A 554 23.59 8.98 -1.97
CA ASP A 554 24.51 7.94 -2.43
C ASP A 554 24.26 7.50 -3.88
N ALA A 555 23.36 8.20 -4.59
CA ALA A 555 23.17 8.01 -6.02
C ALA A 555 24.46 8.35 -6.78
N LYS A 556 24.79 7.55 -7.80
CA LYS A 556 25.99 7.73 -8.64
C LYS A 556 25.91 8.91 -9.63
N VAL A 557 25.05 9.88 -9.32
CA VAL A 557 24.82 11.11 -10.06
C VAL A 557 24.56 12.19 -9.00
N PRO A 558 25.29 13.32 -9.00
CA PRO A 558 25.06 14.40 -8.04
C PRO A 558 23.74 15.11 -8.32
N ILE A 559 23.02 15.50 -7.26
CA ILE A 559 21.78 16.27 -7.32
C ILE A 559 22.01 17.63 -6.66
N ILE A 560 21.68 18.71 -7.36
CA ILE A 560 21.94 20.08 -6.91
C ILE A 560 20.63 20.87 -6.91
N LEU A 561 20.14 21.27 -5.74
CA LEU A 561 19.04 22.23 -5.65
C LEU A 561 19.61 23.63 -5.84
N ALA A 562 19.15 24.34 -6.88
CA ALA A 562 19.60 25.70 -7.20
C ALA A 562 18.48 26.71 -6.94
N SER A 563 18.80 27.73 -6.15
CA SER A 563 17.88 28.78 -5.74
C SER A 563 18.56 30.16 -5.71
N ALA A 564 17.74 31.21 -5.72
CA ALA A 564 18.19 32.60 -5.63
C ALA A 564 17.11 33.45 -4.93
N HIS A 565 17.52 34.57 -4.33
CA HIS A 565 16.58 35.49 -3.68
C HIS A 565 15.73 36.30 -4.66
N ASP A 566 16.29 36.64 -5.80
CA ASP A 566 15.72 37.53 -6.80
C ASP A 566 15.44 36.82 -8.12
N THR A 567 14.70 37.49 -9.02
CA THR A 567 14.52 37.03 -10.40
C THR A 567 15.71 37.40 -11.29
N PRO A 568 15.91 36.74 -12.43
CA PRO A 568 17.00 37.06 -13.36
C PRO A 568 16.97 38.48 -13.92
N GLU A 569 15.83 39.18 -13.86
CA GLU A 569 15.74 40.59 -14.26
C GLU A 569 16.19 41.56 -13.15
N ALA A 570 16.19 41.11 -11.90
CA ALA A 570 16.50 41.93 -10.73
C ALA A 570 17.98 41.83 -10.32
N SER A 571 18.63 40.67 -10.48
CA SER A 571 20.05 40.51 -10.19
C SER A 571 20.71 39.36 -10.97
N ASP A 572 22.05 39.30 -10.94
CA ASP A 572 22.84 38.22 -11.54
C ASP A 572 22.91 36.94 -10.66
N MET A 573 22.30 36.97 -9.47
CA MET A 573 22.39 35.87 -8.51
C MET A 573 21.76 34.56 -9.01
N PRO A 574 20.61 34.58 -9.71
CA PRO A 574 20.10 33.41 -10.44
C PRO A 574 21.13 32.77 -11.36
N LYS A 575 21.83 33.57 -12.18
CA LYS A 575 22.86 33.08 -13.10
C LYS A 575 24.05 32.50 -12.34
N CYS A 576 24.51 33.19 -11.30
CA CYS A 576 25.58 32.70 -10.42
C CYS A 576 25.25 31.34 -9.78
N SER A 577 24.02 31.17 -9.28
CA SER A 577 23.54 29.91 -8.72
C SER A 577 23.50 28.79 -9.76
N ILE A 578 22.96 29.05 -10.96
CA ILE A 578 22.91 28.07 -12.04
C ILE A 578 24.31 27.67 -12.49
N ASP A 579 25.22 28.60 -12.71
CA ASP A 579 26.60 28.31 -13.17
C ASP A 579 27.37 27.48 -12.15
N LYS A 580 27.19 27.81 -10.86
CA LYS A 580 27.78 27.04 -9.76
C LYS A 580 27.18 25.63 -9.69
N ALA A 581 25.87 25.49 -9.89
CA ALA A 581 25.18 24.21 -9.91
C ALA A 581 25.64 23.33 -11.09
N VAL A 582 25.79 23.89 -12.29
CA VAL A 582 26.32 23.19 -13.48
C VAL A 582 27.76 22.73 -13.24
N THR A 583 28.59 23.56 -12.63
CA THR A 583 29.96 23.19 -12.28
C THR A 583 29.99 21.99 -11.31
N LEU A 584 29.17 22.01 -10.26
CA LEU A 584 29.07 20.89 -9.32
C LEU A 584 28.52 19.62 -9.98
N ALA A 585 27.47 19.75 -10.79
CA ALA A 585 26.83 18.66 -11.52
C ALA A 585 27.79 17.86 -12.41
N VAL A 586 28.87 18.50 -12.89
CA VAL A 586 29.85 17.86 -13.77
C VAL A 586 31.09 17.38 -13.01
N LYS A 587 31.41 18.02 -11.89
CA LYS A 587 32.64 17.78 -11.14
C LYS A 587 32.49 16.65 -10.12
N GLU A 588 31.37 16.63 -9.42
CA GLU A 588 31.12 15.67 -8.34
C GLU A 588 30.50 14.38 -8.89
N THR A 589 30.71 13.26 -8.22
CA THR A 589 30.25 11.93 -8.67
C THR A 589 28.94 11.46 -8.05
N ASN A 590 28.61 11.99 -6.88
CA ASN A 590 27.46 11.65 -6.06
C ASN A 590 27.19 12.78 -5.06
N GLY A 591 26.12 12.66 -4.28
CA GLY A 591 25.76 13.61 -3.24
C GLY A 591 24.61 14.55 -3.60
N VAL A 592 23.98 15.11 -2.58
CA VAL A 592 22.97 16.16 -2.70
C VAL A 592 23.53 17.48 -2.19
N TYR A 593 23.38 18.54 -2.97
CA TYR A 593 23.92 19.87 -2.70
C TYR A 593 22.84 20.92 -2.79
N VAL A 594 22.98 22.01 -2.03
CA VAL A 594 22.14 23.20 -2.17
C VAL A 594 23.02 24.36 -2.61
N VAL A 595 22.64 25.04 -3.69
CA VAL A 595 23.27 26.26 -4.17
C VAL A 595 22.29 27.40 -4.02
N PHE A 596 22.64 28.36 -3.19
CA PHE A 596 21.87 29.59 -3.01
C PHE A 596 22.80 30.78 -3.16
N ASP A 597 22.46 31.69 -4.06
CA ASP A 597 23.23 32.90 -4.33
C ASP A 597 24.73 32.63 -4.57
N GLY A 598 25.02 31.57 -5.33
CA GLY A 598 26.39 31.13 -5.64
C GLY A 598 27.17 30.46 -4.50
N LYS A 599 26.61 30.36 -3.30
CA LYS A 599 27.18 29.64 -2.16
C LYS A 599 26.63 28.22 -2.08
N VAL A 600 27.45 27.29 -1.60
CA VAL A 600 27.10 25.86 -1.47
C VAL A 600 26.82 25.54 -0.01
N PHE A 601 25.71 24.87 0.25
CA PHE A 601 25.22 24.48 1.57
C PHE A 601 24.91 22.98 1.60
N SER A 602 25.01 22.39 2.79
CA SER A 602 24.52 21.03 3.01
C SER A 602 22.99 21.01 2.90
N PRO A 603 22.39 19.96 2.32
CA PRO A 603 20.94 19.77 2.34
C PRO A 603 20.40 19.48 3.74
N LEU A 604 21.24 18.92 4.63
CA LEU A 604 20.86 18.68 6.02
C LEU A 604 21.10 19.92 6.88
N ASN A 605 20.23 20.07 7.86
CA ASN A 605 20.18 21.18 8.81
C ASN A 605 20.15 22.58 8.18
N LEU A 606 19.72 22.67 6.93
CA LEU A 606 19.59 23.95 6.24
C LEU A 606 18.51 24.81 6.92
N LYS A 607 18.83 26.05 7.25
CA LYS A 607 17.92 26.99 7.89
C LYS A 607 17.98 28.35 7.23
N PHE A 608 16.82 28.91 6.95
CA PHE A 608 16.69 30.28 6.45
C PHE A 608 16.70 31.29 7.61
N ILE A 609 17.61 32.27 7.56
CA ILE A 609 17.75 33.34 8.54
C ILE A 609 17.63 34.70 7.86
N LYS A 610 16.50 35.40 8.10
CA LYS A 610 16.40 36.85 7.86
C LYS A 610 16.82 37.61 9.14
N PRO A 611 17.59 38.71 9.04
CA PRO A 611 18.02 39.46 7.85
C PRO A 611 19.53 39.32 7.53
N ARG A 612 20.21 38.22 7.92
CA ARG A 612 21.66 38.08 7.68
C ARG A 612 21.99 38.15 6.17
N GLU A 613 23.11 38.79 5.82
CA GLU A 613 23.71 38.96 4.46
C GLU A 613 24.06 37.64 3.71
N GLY A 614 23.34 36.55 3.95
CA GLY A 614 23.59 35.25 3.33
C GLY A 614 22.38 34.34 3.20
N GLY A 615 21.21 34.71 3.71
CA GLY A 615 19.97 33.94 3.58
C GLY A 615 19.99 32.63 4.37
N PHE A 616 20.70 31.62 3.90
CA PHE A 616 20.76 30.29 4.51
C PHE A 616 22.05 30.03 5.32
N CYS A 617 21.95 29.11 6.27
CA CYS A 617 23.08 28.49 6.96
C CYS A 617 22.74 27.04 7.35
N ASN A 618 23.75 26.23 7.70
CA ASN A 618 23.54 24.89 8.24
C ASN A 618 23.67 24.92 9.76
N TRP A 619 22.59 24.56 10.46
CA TRP A 619 22.52 24.52 11.92
C TRP A 619 23.03 23.19 12.50
N ASN A 620 23.37 23.17 13.78
CA ASN A 620 23.81 21.98 14.52
C ASN A 620 24.94 21.15 13.83
N MET A 621 25.77 21.76 12.98
CA MET A 621 26.70 21.02 12.12
C MET A 621 27.99 21.81 11.89
N GLU A 622 29.13 21.24 12.29
CA GLU A 622 30.45 21.87 12.06
C GLU A 622 30.96 21.68 10.61
N ASN A 623 30.70 20.52 10.01
CA ASN A 623 31.17 20.16 8.67
C ASN A 623 29.99 19.86 7.75
N LEU A 624 29.97 20.45 6.55
CA LEU A 624 28.91 20.22 5.57
C LEU A 624 28.87 18.76 5.12
N VAL A 625 27.68 18.17 5.11
CA VAL A 625 27.43 16.79 4.69
C VAL A 625 26.71 16.77 3.35
N PHE A 626 27.21 16.01 2.38
CA PHE A 626 26.60 15.92 1.03
C PHE A 626 26.29 14.49 0.61
N THR A 627 26.94 13.49 1.21
CA THR A 627 26.75 12.06 0.97
C THR A 627 26.16 11.36 2.20
N GLY A 628 25.52 10.20 2.01
CA GLY A 628 24.85 9.45 3.06
C GLY A 628 25.68 8.28 3.59
N SER A 629 25.00 7.38 4.31
CA SER A 629 25.55 6.10 4.82
C SER A 629 25.02 4.88 4.05
N ASP A 630 24.46 5.08 2.85
CA ASP A 630 23.96 4.09 1.87
C ASP A 630 22.69 3.31 2.28
N THR A 631 22.29 3.30 3.56
CA THR A 631 21.19 2.44 4.03
C THR A 631 19.81 2.82 3.46
N LEU A 632 19.41 4.10 3.49
CA LEU A 632 18.10 4.56 2.98
C LEU A 632 18.07 4.58 1.45
N TYR A 633 19.16 5.04 0.83
CA TYR A 633 19.30 5.04 -0.62
C TYR A 633 19.20 3.63 -1.18
N SER A 634 19.91 2.65 -0.62
CA SER A 634 19.86 1.26 -1.11
C SER A 634 18.47 0.64 -1.00
N MET A 635 17.73 0.92 0.09
CA MET A 635 16.33 0.51 0.21
C MET A 635 15.46 1.17 -0.85
N PHE A 636 15.62 2.48 -1.07
CA PHE A 636 14.85 3.23 -2.06
C PHE A 636 15.17 2.81 -3.50
N ALA A 637 16.44 2.68 -3.85
CA ALA A 637 16.92 2.25 -5.16
C ALA A 637 16.56 0.77 -5.47
N GLY A 638 16.29 -0.03 -4.43
CA GLY A 638 15.76 -1.38 -4.56
C GLY A 638 14.26 -1.44 -4.89
N LEU A 639 13.52 -0.33 -4.76
CA LEU A 639 12.13 -0.23 -5.19
C LEU A 639 12.10 -0.12 -6.72
N GLU A 640 11.42 -1.04 -7.42
CA GLU A 640 11.22 -0.91 -8.88
C GLU A 640 10.52 0.40 -9.21
N SER A 641 11.08 1.16 -10.17
CA SER A 641 10.52 2.35 -10.84
C SER A 641 9.29 2.92 -10.11
N PRO A 642 9.52 3.67 -9.02
CA PRO A 642 8.48 3.94 -8.04
C PRO A 642 7.29 4.64 -8.70
N ASP A 643 6.13 4.01 -8.63
CA ASP A 643 4.90 4.54 -9.21
C ASP A 643 4.52 5.85 -8.50
N GLU A 644 4.38 6.91 -9.29
CA GLU A 644 4.11 8.26 -8.80
C GLU A 644 2.82 8.33 -7.97
N PHE A 645 1.78 7.60 -8.38
CA PHE A 645 0.52 7.55 -7.67
C PHE A 645 0.69 6.85 -6.32
N VAL A 646 1.44 5.74 -6.26
CA VAL A 646 1.76 5.04 -5.02
C VAL A 646 2.56 5.92 -4.06
N MET A 647 3.65 6.53 -4.51
CA MET A 647 4.44 7.47 -3.70
C MET A 647 3.59 8.60 -3.16
N LYS A 648 2.72 9.18 -4.01
CA LYS A 648 1.80 10.24 -3.60
C LYS A 648 0.85 9.80 -2.50
N GLN A 649 0.31 8.57 -2.55
CA GLN A 649 -0.53 8.06 -1.46
C GLN A 649 0.27 7.84 -0.18
N ILE A 650 1.47 7.27 -0.27
CA ILE A 650 2.34 7.03 0.88
C ILE A 650 2.71 8.35 1.57
N LEU A 651 3.17 9.34 0.80
CA LEU A 651 3.54 10.65 1.34
C LEU A 651 2.33 11.39 1.93
N ARG A 652 1.13 11.27 1.34
CA ARG A 652 -0.11 11.81 1.92
C ARG A 652 -0.51 11.12 3.21
N GLU A 653 -0.42 9.78 3.26
CA GLU A 653 -0.69 9.02 4.47
C GLU A 653 0.30 9.36 5.58
N ALA A 654 1.58 9.49 5.23
CA ALA A 654 2.63 9.91 6.14
C ALA A 654 2.36 11.31 6.70
N ALA A 655 2.01 12.27 5.83
CA ALA A 655 1.67 13.64 6.23
C ALA A 655 0.46 13.67 7.19
N ASN A 656 -0.57 12.86 6.95
CA ASN A 656 -1.76 12.78 7.80
C ASN A 656 -1.49 12.18 9.19
N LYS A 657 -0.35 11.48 9.36
CA LYS A 657 0.02 10.79 10.61
C LYS A 657 1.12 11.48 11.40
N MET A 658 1.69 12.56 10.87
CA MET A 658 2.79 13.28 11.49
C MET A 658 2.42 14.74 11.77
N LEU A 659 2.89 15.23 12.91
CA LEU A 659 2.74 16.62 13.30
C LEU A 659 4.07 17.17 13.80
N VAL A 660 4.41 18.38 13.36
CA VAL A 660 5.48 19.16 13.98
C VAL A 660 4.89 19.99 15.13
N CYS A 661 5.44 19.84 16.34
CA CYS A 661 5.03 20.56 17.52
C CYS A 661 6.20 21.37 18.09
N ARG A 662 6.13 22.70 17.98
CA ARG A 662 7.11 23.58 18.63
C ARG A 662 6.76 23.79 20.08
N VAL A 663 7.72 23.57 20.98
CA VAL A 663 7.53 23.78 22.41
C VAL A 663 7.66 25.28 22.74
N TYR A 664 6.69 25.84 23.47
CA TYR A 664 6.70 27.23 23.91
C TYR A 664 6.05 27.40 25.29
N PRO A 665 6.34 28.50 26.02
CA PRO A 665 5.72 28.77 27.32
C PRO A 665 4.20 28.93 27.17
N GLY A 666 3.43 28.06 27.82
CA GLY A 666 1.96 28.05 27.73
C GLY A 666 1.38 26.96 26.82
N LEU A 667 2.22 26.11 26.22
CA LEU A 667 1.78 24.91 25.50
C LEU A 667 0.97 23.98 26.43
N LYS A 668 -0.34 23.86 26.18
CA LYS A 668 -1.18 22.84 26.81
C LYS A 668 -1.11 21.55 26.00
N SER A 669 -0.21 20.66 26.39
CA SER A 669 0.11 19.46 25.60
C SER A 669 -1.06 18.46 25.51
N SER A 670 -2.00 18.51 26.45
CA SER A 670 -3.24 17.71 26.42
C SER A 670 -4.12 17.99 25.22
N ASN A 671 -4.05 19.19 24.62
CA ASN A 671 -4.81 19.55 23.43
C ASN A 671 -4.43 18.73 22.18
N TYR A 672 -3.27 18.07 22.21
CA TYR A 672 -2.80 17.22 21.10
C TYR A 672 -3.27 15.77 21.24
N LEU A 673 -3.75 15.35 22.42
CA LEU A 673 -4.25 13.99 22.63
C LEU A 673 -5.44 13.62 21.73
N PRO A 674 -6.42 14.51 21.47
CA PRO A 674 -7.48 14.23 20.50
C PRO A 674 -6.96 14.00 19.07
N LEU A 675 -5.84 14.60 18.68
CA LEU A 675 -5.24 14.34 17.35
C LEU A 675 -4.69 12.92 17.28
N ILE A 676 -4.07 12.44 18.36
CA ILE A 676 -3.63 11.05 18.49
C ILE A 676 -4.81 10.09 18.45
N ASP A 677 -5.92 10.44 19.13
CA ASP A 677 -7.16 9.65 19.07
C ASP A 677 -7.74 9.54 17.65
N ASN A 678 -7.50 10.56 16.82
CA ASN A 678 -7.89 10.62 15.41
C ASN A 678 -6.84 10.05 14.44
N GLY A 679 -5.84 9.32 14.93
CA GLY A 679 -4.90 8.56 14.10
C GLY A 679 -3.55 9.21 13.85
N LEU A 680 -3.21 10.31 14.54
CA LEU A 680 -1.85 10.86 14.55
C LEU A 680 -0.91 9.89 15.29
N THR A 681 0.11 9.36 14.60
CA THR A 681 1.04 8.38 15.17
C THR A 681 2.44 8.92 15.40
N HIS A 682 2.83 10.06 14.82
CA HIS A 682 4.16 10.65 14.98
C HIS A 682 4.08 12.13 15.35
N ILE A 683 4.88 12.55 16.31
CA ILE A 683 5.05 13.95 16.66
C ILE A 683 6.54 14.30 16.67
N ILE A 684 6.95 15.19 15.77
CA ILE A 684 8.29 15.78 15.78
C ILE A 684 8.21 17.03 16.67
N MET A 685 8.78 16.95 17.87
CA MET A 685 8.83 18.01 18.85
C MET A 685 10.09 18.85 18.67
N GLU A 686 9.90 20.10 18.30
CA GLU A 686 10.97 21.10 18.33
C GLU A 686 11.09 21.62 19.77
N LEU A 687 12.11 21.12 20.47
CA LEU A 687 12.40 21.48 21.86
C LEU A 687 13.10 22.84 21.93
N TYR A 688 13.19 23.40 23.14
CA TYR A 688 14.01 24.60 23.35
C TYR A 688 15.46 24.29 23.04
N GLU A 689 16.16 25.25 22.42
CA GLU A 689 17.59 25.28 22.07
C GLU A 689 18.40 24.06 22.55
N THR A 690 18.59 23.91 23.87
CA THR A 690 19.36 22.83 24.52
C THR A 690 18.71 21.43 24.51
N GLY A 691 17.74 21.18 23.63
CA GLY A 691 16.93 19.97 23.62
C GLY A 691 16.05 19.81 24.87
N THR A 692 15.62 20.92 25.48
CA THR A 692 14.88 20.89 26.76
C THR A 692 13.40 21.20 26.61
N GLY A 693 12.58 20.67 27.53
CA GLY A 693 11.14 20.91 27.59
C GLY A 693 10.63 20.88 29.03
N SER A 694 9.47 21.51 29.27
CA SER A 694 8.84 21.49 30.59
C SER A 694 8.36 20.07 30.92
N MET A 695 8.96 19.46 31.95
CA MET A 695 8.61 18.12 32.46
C MET A 695 7.98 18.18 33.85
N ARG A 696 7.39 19.33 34.22
CA ARG A 696 6.70 19.52 35.51
C ARG A 696 5.38 18.73 35.52
N GLU A 697 4.86 18.42 36.71
CA GLU A 697 3.48 17.95 36.85
C GLU A 697 2.55 19.15 36.71
N SER A 698 2.17 19.48 35.47
CA SER A 698 1.23 20.56 35.15
C SER A 698 0.62 20.40 33.76
N ASP A 699 -0.50 21.09 33.51
CA ASP A 699 -1.15 21.11 32.19
C ASP A 699 -0.30 21.79 31.10
N TYR A 700 0.72 22.56 31.50
CA TYR A 700 1.64 23.30 30.61
C TYR A 700 2.99 22.57 30.43
N SER A 701 3.00 21.27 30.69
CA SER A 701 4.13 20.37 30.55
C SER A 701 3.96 19.50 29.32
N ILE A 702 5.05 19.06 28.68
CA ILE A 702 4.97 18.07 27.60
C ILE A 702 4.83 16.64 28.13
N LYS A 703 5.07 16.43 29.43
CA LYS A 703 5.02 15.11 30.08
C LYS A 703 3.67 14.37 29.89
N PRO A 704 2.49 15.00 30.08
CA PRO A 704 1.21 14.31 29.89
C PRO A 704 0.99 13.85 28.45
N LEU A 705 1.43 14.64 27.46
CA LEU A 705 1.35 14.27 26.05
C LEU A 705 2.26 13.08 25.74
N LEU A 706 3.50 13.08 26.21
CA LEU A 706 4.42 11.96 26.05
C LEU A 706 3.84 10.67 26.64
N GLN A 707 3.41 10.70 27.90
CA GLN A 707 2.92 9.51 28.59
C GLN A 707 1.63 8.96 27.99
N ASN A 708 0.65 9.82 27.72
CA ASN A 708 -0.65 9.39 27.22
C ASN A 708 -0.61 9.10 25.71
N GLY A 709 0.16 9.86 24.94
CA GLY A 709 0.37 9.61 23.52
C GLY A 709 1.07 8.29 23.28
N ARG A 710 2.13 7.99 24.03
CA ARG A 710 2.84 6.68 23.98
C ARG A 710 1.92 5.51 24.26
N LYS A 711 1.09 5.60 25.31
CA LYS A 711 0.09 4.57 25.63
C LYS A 711 -0.92 4.34 24.50
N LYS A 712 -1.12 5.35 23.65
CA LYS A 712 -1.99 5.32 22.47
C LYS A 712 -1.23 4.98 21.18
N GLY A 713 0.06 4.61 21.25
CA GLY A 713 0.87 4.23 20.10
C GLY A 713 1.44 5.41 19.31
N CYS A 714 1.52 6.60 19.91
CA CYS A 714 2.20 7.75 19.28
C CYS A 714 3.69 7.79 19.65
N HIS A 715 4.52 7.99 18.62
CA HIS A 715 5.96 8.10 18.69
C HIS A 715 6.38 9.56 18.66
N PHE A 716 7.35 9.91 19.51
CA PHE A 716 7.80 11.28 19.69
C PHE A 716 9.26 11.38 19.30
N TYR A 717 9.58 12.32 18.42
CA TYR A 717 10.93 12.57 17.93
C TYR A 717 11.32 14.00 18.30
N CYS A 718 12.47 14.21 18.90
CA CYS A 718 12.89 15.48 19.49
C CYS A 718 14.03 16.07 18.69
N THR A 719 13.82 17.26 18.17
CA THR A 719 14.84 18.07 17.49
C THR A 719 15.20 19.28 18.34
N SER A 720 16.39 19.82 18.06
CA SER A 720 16.87 21.10 18.58
C SER A 720 17.29 22.00 17.43
N GLN A 721 17.33 23.30 17.69
CA GLN A 721 17.51 24.32 16.66
C GLN A 721 18.58 25.30 17.16
N GLN A 722 19.84 25.12 16.76
CA GLN A 722 20.97 25.93 17.18
C GLN A 722 21.96 26.18 16.05
N GLU A 723 22.65 27.32 16.07
CA GLU A 723 23.68 27.64 15.07
C GLU A 723 24.95 26.79 15.23
N SER A 724 25.27 26.33 16.44
CA SER A 724 26.43 25.48 16.74
C SER A 724 26.02 24.11 17.23
N GLU A 725 26.90 23.11 17.07
CA GLU A 725 26.70 21.78 17.62
C GLU A 725 26.83 21.78 19.16
N ILE A 726 25.84 21.25 19.87
CA ILE A 726 25.87 21.10 21.32
C ILE A 726 25.39 19.69 21.70
N ASP A 727 26.19 18.96 22.48
CA ASP A 727 25.79 17.66 23.03
C ASP A 727 24.79 17.84 24.18
N PHE A 728 23.52 17.52 23.92
CA PHE A 728 22.46 17.68 24.90
C PHE A 728 22.36 16.51 25.90
N SER A 729 23.14 15.44 25.73
CA SER A 729 23.12 14.26 26.63
C SER A 729 23.54 14.61 28.06
N GLY A 730 24.23 15.73 28.27
CA GLY A 730 24.60 16.26 29.58
C GLY A 730 23.44 16.87 30.39
N TYR A 731 22.32 17.25 29.76
CA TYR A 731 21.26 17.99 30.44
C TYR A 731 20.21 17.08 31.10
N SER A 732 19.99 17.28 32.40
CA SER A 732 19.06 16.46 33.20
C SER A 732 17.61 16.52 32.71
N THR A 733 17.19 17.64 32.12
CA THR A 733 15.87 17.85 31.54
C THR A 733 15.67 17.10 30.24
N SER A 734 16.68 17.06 29.36
CA SER A 734 16.66 16.29 28.10
C SER A 734 16.58 14.79 28.40
N ARG A 735 17.35 14.30 29.38
CA ARG A 735 17.24 12.90 29.86
C ARG A 735 15.86 12.55 30.42
N ARG A 736 15.13 13.51 31.01
CA ARG A 736 13.76 13.26 31.49
C ARG A 736 12.79 13.06 30.33
N VAL A 737 12.94 13.85 29.25
CA VAL A 737 12.15 13.71 28.03
C VAL A 737 12.38 12.33 27.39
N TRP A 738 13.65 11.89 27.32
CA TRP A 738 14.00 10.56 26.80
C TRP A 738 13.60 9.40 27.73
N ARG A 739 13.52 9.60 29.05
CA ARG A 739 13.00 8.58 29.97
C ARG A 739 11.50 8.36 29.80
N GLU A 740 10.76 9.40 29.44
CA GLU A 740 9.38 9.28 28.98
C GLU A 740 9.31 8.83 27.50
N GLY A 741 10.48 8.43 26.95
CA GLY A 741 10.80 7.75 25.69
C GLY A 741 10.49 8.49 24.39
N ALA A 742 10.63 9.80 24.42
CA ALA A 742 10.86 10.48 23.17
C ALA A 742 12.25 10.14 22.58
N THR A 743 12.22 9.87 21.28
CA THR A 743 13.26 9.82 20.25
C THR A 743 14.23 11.01 20.14
N PRO A 744 15.42 11.12 20.76
CA PRO A 744 16.34 12.20 20.33
C PRO A 744 16.68 12.04 18.85
N MET A 745 16.69 13.11 18.04
CA MET A 745 17.09 13.06 16.61
C MET A 745 18.53 13.54 16.39
N GLY A 746 19.38 13.40 17.40
CA GLY A 746 20.78 13.83 17.36
C GLY A 746 20.91 15.31 16.98
N ARG A 747 21.70 15.58 15.95
CA ARG A 747 21.97 16.93 15.42
C ARG A 747 20.91 17.43 14.43
N LEU A 748 19.89 16.65 14.09
CA LEU A 748 18.95 17.03 13.03
C LEU A 748 18.08 18.21 13.43
N THR A 749 17.96 19.20 12.53
CA THR A 749 16.91 20.22 12.62
C THR A 749 15.54 19.61 12.36
N THR A 750 14.48 20.32 12.76
CA THR A 750 13.08 19.94 12.50
C THR A 750 12.85 19.63 11.02
N GLU A 751 13.34 20.48 10.12
CA GLU A 751 13.20 20.32 8.67
C GLU A 751 13.88 19.05 8.17
N SER A 752 15.06 18.73 8.71
CA SER A 752 15.82 17.53 8.34
C SER A 752 15.19 16.24 8.87
N ALA A 753 14.65 16.28 10.08
CA ALA A 753 13.90 15.18 10.66
C ALA A 753 12.57 14.93 9.92
N VAL A 754 11.89 15.99 9.48
CA VAL A 754 10.70 15.89 8.63
C VAL A 754 11.05 15.26 7.27
N GLY A 755 12.14 15.71 6.64
CA GLY A 755 12.64 15.10 5.39
C GLY A 755 12.96 13.61 5.58
N LEU A 756 13.59 13.24 6.70
CA LEU A 756 13.88 11.85 7.04
C LEU A 756 12.60 11.04 7.23
N TYR A 757 11.61 11.56 7.92
CA TYR A 757 10.32 10.91 8.13
C TYR A 757 9.63 10.58 6.80
N PHE A 758 9.59 11.54 5.86
CA PHE A 758 8.99 11.29 4.54
C PHE A 758 9.81 10.31 3.71
N ALA A 759 11.14 10.40 3.71
CA ALA A 759 12.01 9.46 3.01
C ALA A 759 11.87 8.03 3.56
N ALA A 760 11.91 7.88 4.89
CA ALA A 760 11.72 6.60 5.56
C ALA A 760 10.32 6.04 5.32
N SER A 761 9.28 6.89 5.26
CA SER A 761 7.91 6.43 4.94
C SER A 761 7.78 5.86 3.54
N LEU A 762 8.60 6.31 2.57
CA LEU A 762 8.60 5.79 1.21
C LEU A 762 9.22 4.39 1.10
N VAL A 763 10.13 4.03 2.01
CA VAL A 763 10.85 2.76 1.97
C VAL A 763 10.42 1.76 3.04
N ALA A 764 9.82 2.23 4.13
CA ALA A 764 9.43 1.39 5.25
C ALA A 764 8.17 0.58 4.91
N ASP A 765 8.23 -0.72 5.12
CA ASP A 765 7.13 -1.63 4.83
C ASP A 765 6.05 -1.63 5.93
N ASN A 766 6.43 -1.21 7.13
CA ASN A 766 5.52 -1.11 8.28
C ASN A 766 5.99 -0.04 9.29
N GLN A 767 5.13 0.22 10.27
CA GLN A 767 5.37 1.23 11.31
C GLN A 767 6.62 0.94 12.15
N GLU A 768 6.86 -0.32 12.50
CA GLU A 768 8.02 -0.71 13.32
C GLU A 768 9.34 -0.49 12.57
N GLU A 769 9.35 -0.76 11.25
CA GLU A 769 10.48 -0.46 10.39
C GLU A 769 10.70 1.04 10.20
N LEU A 770 9.61 1.81 10.00
CA LEU A 770 9.68 3.27 9.95
C LEU A 770 10.32 3.84 11.22
N ASP A 771 9.85 3.39 12.39
CA ASP A 771 10.39 3.81 13.67
C ASP A 771 11.86 3.38 13.83
N LYS A 772 12.23 2.16 13.45
CA LYS A 772 13.62 1.68 13.45
C LYS A 772 14.51 2.51 12.54
N LEU A 773 14.04 2.90 11.35
CA LEU A 773 14.79 3.77 10.45
C LEU A 773 15.01 5.12 11.11
N LEU A 774 13.97 5.75 11.64
CA LEU A 774 14.07 7.04 12.33
C LEU A 774 15.01 7.00 13.53
N GLU A 775 14.98 5.92 14.31
CA GLU A 775 15.88 5.68 15.44
C GLU A 775 17.32 5.37 15.01
N SER A 776 17.53 4.70 13.87
CA SER A 776 18.89 4.38 13.39
C SER A 776 19.64 5.64 12.96
N TYR A 777 18.95 6.59 12.33
CA TYR A 777 19.55 7.84 11.88
C TYR A 777 19.69 8.87 13.00
N SER A 778 19.03 8.68 14.14
CA SER A 778 19.33 9.47 15.33
C SER A 778 20.61 9.04 16.04
N ALA A 779 21.06 7.80 15.83
CA ALA A 779 22.31 7.29 16.39
C ALA A 779 23.54 7.56 15.50
N PHE A 780 23.33 7.88 14.22
CA PHE A 780 24.40 8.11 13.23
C PHE A 780 25.05 9.49 13.31
N PHE A 781 24.37 10.50 13.87
CA PHE A 781 24.78 11.91 13.85
C PHE A 781 24.84 12.56 15.23
#